data_AF-A0A132TLH1-F1
#
_entry.id   AF-A0A132TLH1-F1
#
_cell.length_a   1.000
_cell.length_b   1.000
_cell.length_c   1.000
_cell.angle_alpha   90.00
_cell.angle_beta   90.00
_cell.angle_gamma   90.00
#
_symmetry.space_group_name_H-M   'P 1'
#
loop_
_entity.id
_entity.type
_entity.pdbx_description
1 polymer ?
#
loop_
_entity_poly.entity_id
_entity_poly.type
_entity_poly.pdbx_seq_one_letter_code
_entity_poly.pdbx_strand_id
1 'polypeptide(L)'
;MIKQLRSWWKDTEIHNLIGRKKVDFSIFRDGTHIPVEFHQDFLEANQGQQLYLGDRREVKLIYEDRNYEATLVKSDQASASREALQLRYNGNQTLKEFLIETFSHSYSYIMQERTNQLADDAKKPQVVVPEDQAEYIDFYATGIPFEYRLEFITYEAKPNVWWVNQGATIKEEKEEGILWAPLLNTQGRKLYHWETMKEVKQGDIILHYSNKAIRYVSQVTDTAVEAPKPGSMANTTWQEEGRLVRTEYVKLIPPIMLQQFNQQIMQLNITQGPLHSGGGVNQGYLFRFSRQALQVLQSLTAEVNWADFAILDPDEDVPELESLREVIPILPPTDTSISTFLHHIQSHIRRQGFFFPEHLIENFYLSLKAKPFMILAGISGTGKTRLVKLFAEALGATRDNGQFTLIPVRPDWSDPADLLGYKDLSGRFQAGPITKVFVEARKPENQHKPYFICLDEMNLARVEHYFSDMLSVLETQEWQEGRIQTQALISSTLLDTPEDQAEYGGLGIPENVFLIGTVNMDETTHPFSKKVLDRANTLEFNYINLQQYPDVNGQEEADDPADLTDLNHLFLRSDYLQLVNAYDTNKELVVRTTERLVKINTLLEDIHAHVGFRVRDAICFYMIYNDRFKLMSEEEAFDWQLLQKILPRIQGSHSSVRRVLLNLMKGALGTGSGVTVDLSKHMDDASPLYMKWAAGQTPPTAKHPQSARKLAFMLRRLEEDGFTSYWLS
;
A
#
# COMPACT_ATOMS: atom_id res chain seq x y z
N MET A 1 -22.22 0.55 25.87
CA MET A 1 -21.24 -0.06 26.82
C MET A 1 -21.62 -1.53 27.00
N ILE A 2 -20.81 -2.48 26.51
CA ILE A 2 -21.18 -3.91 26.51
C ILE A 2 -20.76 -4.57 27.83
N LYS A 3 -21.71 -5.25 28.49
CA LYS A 3 -21.46 -6.03 29.71
C LYS A 3 -21.38 -7.50 29.33
N GLN A 4 -20.19 -8.12 29.36
CA GLN A 4 -20.00 -9.54 29.01
C GLN A 4 -19.38 -10.33 30.16
N LEU A 5 -19.98 -11.48 30.51
CA LEU A 5 -19.45 -12.40 31.51
C LEU A 5 -19.83 -13.85 31.20
N ARG A 6 -18.82 -14.68 30.94
CA ARG A 6 -18.98 -16.11 30.57
C ARG A 6 -19.90 -16.24 29.35
N SER A 7 -21.02 -16.96 29.48
CA SER A 7 -22.02 -17.16 28.43
C SER A 7 -23.16 -16.14 28.45
N TRP A 8 -23.05 -15.08 29.26
CA TRP A 8 -24.03 -13.99 29.28
C TRP A 8 -23.41 -12.69 28.80
N TRP A 9 -24.19 -11.89 28.08
CA TRP A 9 -23.85 -10.50 27.82
C TRP A 9 -25.09 -9.63 27.70
N LYS A 10 -24.92 -8.31 27.77
CA LYS A 10 -25.99 -7.35 27.54
C LYS A 10 -25.42 -6.15 26.79
N ASP A 11 -26.11 -5.80 25.72
CA ASP A 11 -25.98 -4.49 25.09
C ASP A 11 -26.91 -3.51 25.80
N THR A 12 -26.37 -2.37 26.20
CA THR A 12 -27.11 -1.31 26.90
C THR A 12 -27.92 -0.44 25.96
N GLU A 13 -27.70 -0.55 24.65
CA GLU A 13 -28.41 0.22 23.61
C GLU A 13 -29.73 -0.46 23.20
N ILE A 14 -29.87 -1.77 23.43
CA ILE A 14 -31.09 -2.51 23.11
C ILE A 14 -32.13 -2.30 24.22
N HIS A 15 -33.22 -1.61 23.88
CA HIS A 15 -34.28 -1.29 24.83
C HIS A 15 -34.96 -2.55 25.39
N ASN A 16 -35.20 -2.57 26.71
CA ASN A 16 -35.81 -3.68 27.46
C ASN A 16 -35.03 -5.01 27.48
N LEU A 17 -33.81 -5.07 26.96
CA LEU A 17 -32.98 -6.27 27.06
C LEU A 17 -32.50 -6.49 28.51
N ILE A 18 -32.87 -7.63 29.09
CA ILE A 18 -32.42 -8.07 30.41
C ILE A 18 -31.03 -8.69 30.28
N GLY A 19 -30.83 -9.51 29.25
CA GLY A 19 -29.55 -10.10 28.90
C GLY A 19 -29.68 -11.15 27.81
N ARG A 20 -28.58 -11.41 27.12
CA ARG A 20 -28.41 -12.43 26.09
C ARG A 20 -27.59 -13.58 26.63
N LYS A 21 -28.00 -14.81 26.32
CA LYS A 21 -27.39 -16.05 26.78
C LYS A 21 -26.92 -16.89 25.58
N LYS A 22 -25.63 -17.23 25.57
CA LYS A 22 -25.05 -18.25 24.67
C LYS A 22 -25.60 -19.63 25.00
N VAL A 23 -26.13 -20.30 23.97
CA VAL A 23 -26.64 -21.66 24.08
C VAL A 23 -25.50 -22.58 24.49
N ASP A 24 -25.72 -23.30 25.59
CA ASP A 24 -24.79 -24.27 26.12
C ASP A 24 -25.57 -25.51 26.59
N PHE A 25 -24.87 -26.57 26.97
CA PHE A 25 -25.52 -27.82 27.38
C PHE A 25 -26.53 -27.67 28.53
N SER A 26 -26.37 -26.66 29.40
CA SER A 26 -27.29 -26.48 30.53
C SER A 26 -28.70 -26.09 30.07
N ILE A 27 -28.80 -25.37 28.95
CA ILE A 27 -30.06 -24.96 28.32
C ILE A 27 -30.92 -26.16 27.96
N PHE A 28 -30.32 -27.27 27.52
CA PHE A 28 -31.05 -28.48 27.13
C PHE A 28 -31.38 -29.40 28.32
N ARG A 29 -30.79 -29.18 29.50
CA ARG A 29 -30.92 -30.10 30.66
C ARG A 29 -31.73 -29.52 31.81
N ASP A 30 -31.24 -28.46 32.43
CA ASP A 30 -31.74 -27.97 33.71
C ASP A 30 -32.24 -26.53 33.68
N GLY A 31 -31.78 -25.74 32.69
CA GLY A 31 -31.99 -24.31 32.60
C GLY A 31 -30.68 -23.53 32.63
N THR A 32 -30.74 -22.25 32.99
CA THR A 32 -29.57 -21.35 32.96
C THR A 32 -29.28 -20.72 34.33
N HIS A 33 -27.99 -20.59 34.64
CA HIS A 33 -27.53 -19.85 35.82
C HIS A 33 -27.29 -18.39 35.42
N ILE A 34 -27.84 -17.47 36.19
CA ILE A 34 -27.73 -16.02 35.98
C ILE A 34 -26.56 -15.49 36.83
N PRO A 35 -25.51 -14.93 36.21
CA PRO A 35 -24.38 -14.35 36.93
C PRO A 35 -24.82 -13.18 37.83
N VAL A 36 -24.09 -12.94 38.93
CA VAL A 36 -24.41 -11.93 39.94
C VAL A 36 -24.55 -10.55 39.32
N GLU A 37 -23.73 -10.27 38.32
CA GLU A 37 -23.71 -9.04 37.55
C GLU A 37 -25.09 -8.76 36.93
N PHE A 38 -25.80 -9.79 36.45
CA PHE A 38 -27.12 -9.65 35.82
C PHE A 38 -28.29 -9.68 36.82
N HIS A 39 -28.05 -9.87 38.12
CA HIS A 39 -29.14 -9.93 39.11
C HIS A 39 -29.91 -8.60 39.19
N GLN A 40 -29.21 -7.48 39.02
CA GLN A 40 -29.83 -6.15 39.00
C GLN A 40 -30.75 -5.98 37.80
N ASP A 41 -30.35 -6.48 36.61
CA ASP A 41 -31.16 -6.40 35.38
C ASP A 41 -32.46 -7.20 35.53
N PHE A 42 -32.38 -8.41 36.12
CA PHE A 42 -33.55 -9.21 36.45
C PHE A 42 -34.39 -8.58 37.57
N LEU A 43 -33.80 -7.88 38.53
CA LEU A 43 -34.52 -7.17 39.58
C LEU A 43 -35.32 -6.00 39.00
N GLU A 44 -34.73 -5.24 38.09
CA GLU A 44 -35.37 -4.13 37.37
C GLU A 44 -36.52 -4.63 36.49
N ALA A 45 -36.31 -5.72 35.74
CA ALA A 45 -37.37 -6.37 34.97
C ALA A 45 -38.54 -6.84 35.85
N ASN A 46 -38.26 -7.18 37.10
CA ASN A 46 -39.26 -7.59 38.10
C ASN A 46 -39.82 -6.42 38.93
N GLN A 47 -39.63 -5.17 38.48
CA GLN A 47 -40.09 -3.96 39.17
C GLN A 47 -39.63 -3.86 40.63
N GLY A 48 -38.39 -4.31 40.91
CA GLY A 48 -37.82 -4.31 42.26
C GLY A 48 -38.28 -5.44 43.17
N GLN A 49 -39.09 -6.39 42.68
CA GLN A 49 -39.47 -7.57 43.45
C GLN A 49 -38.31 -8.58 43.52
N GLN A 50 -37.66 -8.66 44.69
CA GLN A 50 -36.52 -9.55 44.92
C GLN A 50 -36.95 -10.92 45.48
N LEU A 51 -36.17 -11.95 45.17
CA LEU A 51 -36.26 -13.28 45.79
C LEU A 51 -35.30 -13.38 46.98
N TYR A 52 -35.75 -13.95 48.09
CA TYR A 52 -34.90 -14.27 49.24
C TYR A 52 -34.24 -15.64 49.07
N LEU A 53 -33.19 -15.91 49.87
CA LEU A 53 -32.44 -17.15 49.80
C LEU A 53 -33.35 -18.35 50.10
N GLY A 54 -33.43 -19.31 49.17
CA GLY A 54 -34.31 -20.49 49.28
C GLY A 54 -35.67 -20.32 48.60
N ASP A 55 -36.04 -19.10 48.18
CA ASP A 55 -37.29 -18.85 47.49
C ASP A 55 -37.31 -19.45 46.07
N ARG A 56 -38.50 -19.87 45.66
CA ARG A 56 -38.82 -20.30 44.31
C ARG A 56 -40.02 -19.53 43.83
N ARG A 57 -39.96 -18.99 42.63
CA ARG A 57 -41.08 -18.27 42.03
C ARG A 57 -41.29 -18.70 40.60
N GLU A 58 -42.55 -18.93 40.25
CA GLU A 58 -42.94 -19.25 38.89
C GLU A 58 -42.68 -18.04 38.00
N VAL A 59 -42.13 -18.34 36.82
CA VAL A 59 -41.80 -17.37 35.77
C VAL A 59 -42.45 -17.84 34.49
N LYS A 60 -43.00 -16.89 33.74
CA LYS A 60 -43.57 -17.13 32.43
C LYS A 60 -42.58 -16.68 31.35
N LEU A 61 -42.22 -17.59 30.46
CA LEU A 61 -41.36 -17.34 29.30
C LEU A 61 -42.23 -17.30 28.04
N ILE A 62 -42.17 -16.22 27.28
CA ILE A 62 -43.04 -15.97 26.12
C ILE A 62 -42.20 -15.94 24.87
N TYR A 63 -42.47 -16.82 23.91
CA TYR A 63 -41.86 -16.77 22.58
C TYR A 63 -42.98 -16.70 21.54
N GLU A 64 -43.00 -15.63 20.74
CA GLU A 64 -44.11 -15.28 19.85
C GLU A 64 -45.47 -15.34 20.58
N ASP A 65 -46.35 -16.27 20.21
CA ASP A 65 -47.67 -16.48 20.83
C ASP A 65 -47.69 -17.64 21.85
N ARG A 66 -46.54 -18.26 22.15
CA ARG A 66 -46.43 -19.43 23.02
C ARG A 66 -45.92 -19.06 24.41
N ASN A 67 -46.56 -19.63 25.43
CA ASN A 67 -46.20 -19.43 26.83
C ASN A 67 -45.60 -20.71 27.42
N TYR A 68 -44.43 -20.60 28.05
CA TYR A 68 -43.73 -21.69 28.70
C TYR A 68 -43.53 -21.37 30.18
N GLU A 69 -43.82 -22.35 31.04
CA GLU A 69 -43.59 -22.23 32.48
C GLU A 69 -42.15 -22.57 32.85
N ALA A 70 -41.56 -21.72 33.70
CA ALA A 70 -40.25 -21.88 34.30
C ALA A 70 -40.29 -21.47 35.79
N THR A 71 -39.21 -21.72 36.53
CA THR A 71 -39.08 -21.36 37.94
C THR A 71 -37.76 -20.63 38.15
N LEU A 72 -37.82 -19.42 38.71
CA LEU A 72 -36.65 -18.69 39.17
C LEU A 72 -36.37 -19.05 40.63
N VAL A 73 -35.16 -19.53 40.88
CA VAL A 73 -34.73 -20.03 42.20
C VAL A 73 -33.50 -19.27 42.63
N LYS A 74 -33.49 -18.77 43.87
CA LYS A 74 -32.29 -18.20 44.50
C LYS A 74 -31.74 -19.19 45.52
N SER A 75 -30.53 -19.67 45.31
CA SER A 75 -29.90 -20.71 46.15
C SER A 75 -28.47 -20.34 46.55
N ASP A 76 -28.05 -20.83 47.71
CA ASP A 76 -26.67 -20.69 48.18
C ASP A 76 -25.76 -21.77 47.57
N GLN A 77 -24.68 -21.36 46.90
CA GLN A 77 -23.63 -22.29 46.47
C GLN A 77 -22.55 -22.40 47.55
N ALA A 78 -22.73 -23.39 48.43
CA ALA A 78 -21.80 -23.69 49.53
C ALA A 78 -20.34 -23.94 49.11
N SER A 79 -20.08 -24.27 47.83
CA SER A 79 -18.73 -24.49 47.29
C SER A 79 -18.01 -23.22 46.80
N ALA A 80 -18.73 -22.10 46.63
CA ALA A 80 -18.18 -20.87 46.03
C ALA A 80 -18.39 -19.60 46.88
N SER A 81 -19.07 -19.70 48.03
CA SER A 81 -19.43 -18.56 48.89
C SER A 81 -20.15 -17.43 48.12
N ARG A 82 -21.07 -17.79 47.22
CA ARG A 82 -21.81 -16.85 46.36
C ARG A 82 -23.28 -17.26 46.24
N GLU A 83 -24.17 -16.26 46.21
CA GLU A 83 -25.59 -16.44 45.88
C GLU A 83 -25.75 -16.72 44.38
N ALA A 84 -26.49 -17.77 44.03
CA ALA A 84 -26.77 -18.15 42.65
C ALA A 84 -28.27 -17.96 42.35
N LEU A 85 -28.57 -17.16 41.33
CA LEU A 85 -29.91 -17.06 40.75
C LEU A 85 -29.98 -18.00 39.53
N GLN A 86 -30.96 -18.89 39.49
CA GLN A 86 -31.08 -19.89 38.43
C GLN A 86 -32.50 -19.92 37.88
N LEU A 87 -32.62 -19.80 36.56
CA LEU A 87 -33.86 -20.03 35.83
C LEU A 87 -33.93 -21.50 35.44
N ARG A 88 -34.86 -22.25 36.03
CA ARG A 88 -35.03 -23.70 35.84
C ARG A 88 -36.32 -23.98 35.09
N TYR A 89 -36.26 -24.84 34.09
CA TYR A 89 -37.43 -25.35 33.37
C TYR A 89 -37.29 -26.85 33.13
N ASN A 90 -36.60 -27.54 34.04
CA ASN A 90 -36.31 -28.96 33.96
C ASN A 90 -37.57 -29.86 33.89
N GLY A 91 -38.69 -29.42 34.47
CA GLY A 91 -39.99 -30.09 34.42
C GLY A 91 -40.83 -29.82 33.16
N ASN A 92 -40.43 -28.88 32.30
CA ASN A 92 -41.18 -28.52 31.09
C ASN A 92 -40.56 -29.22 29.86
N GLN A 93 -40.99 -30.44 29.60
CA GLN A 93 -40.45 -31.26 28.51
C GLN A 93 -40.74 -30.66 27.12
N THR A 94 -41.89 -30.00 26.97
CA THR A 94 -42.28 -29.31 25.73
C THR A 94 -41.32 -28.16 25.39
N LEU A 95 -40.92 -27.35 26.38
CA LEU A 95 -39.92 -26.30 26.15
C LEU A 95 -38.55 -26.89 25.79
N LYS A 96 -38.15 -28.01 26.40
CA LYS A 96 -36.87 -28.65 26.09
C LYS A 96 -36.81 -29.18 24.67
N GLU A 97 -37.84 -29.92 24.25
CA GLU A 97 -37.94 -30.45 22.89
C GLU A 97 -37.95 -29.31 21.87
N PHE A 98 -38.68 -28.24 22.17
CA PHE A 98 -38.70 -27.03 21.34
C PHE A 98 -37.32 -26.35 21.24
N LEU A 99 -36.59 -26.22 22.36
CA LEU A 99 -35.23 -25.65 22.35
C LEU A 99 -34.24 -26.54 21.57
N ILE A 100 -34.38 -27.87 21.65
CA ILE A 100 -33.53 -28.82 20.89
C ILE A 100 -33.81 -28.70 19.39
N GLU A 101 -35.08 -28.59 19.00
CA GLU A 101 -35.47 -28.42 17.59
C GLU A 101 -35.00 -27.08 17.04
N THR A 102 -35.19 -26.01 17.81
CA THR A 102 -34.81 -24.65 17.41
C THR A 102 -33.29 -24.48 17.32
N PHE A 103 -32.53 -24.99 18.29
CA PHE A 103 -31.06 -24.88 18.36
C PHE A 103 -30.37 -26.19 17.96
N SER A 104 -30.84 -26.78 16.85
CA SER A 104 -30.41 -28.09 16.39
C SER A 104 -28.91 -28.15 16.07
N HIS A 105 -28.33 -27.04 15.57
CA HIS A 105 -26.91 -26.95 15.24
C HIS A 105 -26.03 -27.01 16.49
N SER A 106 -26.25 -26.11 17.46
CA SER A 106 -25.51 -26.13 18.73
C SER A 106 -25.70 -27.45 19.46
N TYR A 107 -26.92 -28.02 19.43
CA TYR A 107 -27.20 -29.32 20.02
C TYR A 107 -26.39 -30.45 19.37
N SER A 108 -26.39 -30.55 18.04
CA SER A 108 -25.62 -31.58 17.33
C SER A 108 -24.12 -31.48 17.59
N TYR A 109 -23.57 -30.26 17.56
CA TYR A 109 -22.15 -30.01 17.83
C TYR A 109 -21.79 -30.44 19.25
N ILE A 110 -22.57 -30.00 20.25
CA ILE A 110 -22.34 -30.33 21.65
C ILE A 110 -22.44 -31.85 21.88
N MET A 111 -23.40 -32.53 21.24
CA MET A 111 -23.55 -33.97 21.38
C MET A 111 -22.42 -34.75 20.70
N GLN A 112 -21.98 -34.32 19.52
CA GLN A 112 -20.85 -34.93 18.80
C GLN A 112 -19.55 -34.79 19.60
N GLU A 113 -19.24 -33.58 20.08
CA GLU A 113 -18.04 -33.34 20.90
C GLU A 113 -18.07 -34.10 22.23
N ARG A 114 -19.23 -34.20 22.88
CA ARG A 114 -19.37 -35.03 24.08
C ARG A 114 -19.20 -36.52 23.80
N THR A 115 -19.62 -36.99 22.61
CA THR A 115 -19.46 -38.37 22.16
C THR A 115 -17.98 -38.67 21.87
N ASN A 116 -17.28 -37.76 21.20
CA ASN A 116 -15.83 -37.84 20.99
C ASN A 116 -15.07 -37.84 22.32
N GLN A 117 -15.48 -37.00 23.28
CA GLN A 117 -14.89 -36.95 24.62
C GLN A 117 -15.27 -38.13 25.53
N LEU A 118 -16.23 -39.00 25.16
CA LEU A 118 -16.52 -40.24 25.90
C LEU A 118 -15.45 -41.31 25.70
N ALA A 119 -14.50 -41.12 24.78
CA ALA A 119 -13.39 -42.03 24.53
C ALA A 119 -12.13 -41.78 25.40
N ASP A 120 -11.98 -40.59 26.01
CA ASP A 120 -10.80 -40.22 26.81
C ASP A 120 -11.18 -39.95 28.29
N ASP A 121 -10.52 -40.67 29.20
CA ASP A 121 -10.92 -40.88 30.60
C ASP A 121 -10.32 -39.85 31.59
N ALA A 122 -10.25 -38.58 31.21
CA ALA A 122 -9.73 -37.49 32.06
C ALA A 122 -10.74 -36.34 32.22
N LYS A 123 -10.74 -35.72 33.41
CA LYS A 123 -11.61 -34.59 33.83
C LYS A 123 -11.98 -33.65 32.66
N LYS A 124 -13.22 -33.78 32.19
CA LYS A 124 -13.66 -33.19 30.91
C LYS A 124 -13.86 -31.68 31.00
N PRO A 125 -13.26 -30.88 30.10
CA PRO A 125 -13.59 -29.47 29.95
C PRO A 125 -15.05 -29.29 29.47
N GLN A 126 -15.66 -28.14 29.78
CA GLN A 126 -16.99 -27.80 29.29
C GLN A 126 -16.92 -27.63 27.76
N VAL A 127 -17.80 -28.33 27.02
CA VAL A 127 -17.92 -28.15 25.56
C VAL A 127 -18.48 -26.76 25.28
N VAL A 128 -17.72 -25.95 24.55
CA VAL A 128 -18.09 -24.59 24.14
C VAL A 128 -18.25 -24.60 22.62
N VAL A 129 -19.40 -24.15 22.13
CA VAL A 129 -19.64 -23.96 20.69
C VAL A 129 -18.80 -22.76 20.21
N PRO A 130 -18.04 -22.88 19.10
CA PRO A 130 -17.34 -21.76 18.47
C PRO A 130 -18.26 -20.55 18.24
N GLU A 131 -17.72 -19.32 18.30
CA GLU A 131 -18.55 -18.09 18.20
C GLU A 131 -19.23 -17.92 16.83
N ASP A 132 -18.58 -18.35 15.75
CA ASP A 132 -19.09 -18.36 14.37
C ASP A 132 -20.27 -19.33 14.15
N GLN A 133 -20.51 -20.23 15.11
CA GLN A 133 -21.55 -21.27 15.07
C GLN A 133 -22.49 -21.21 16.28
N ALA A 134 -22.31 -20.19 17.13
CA ALA A 134 -23.02 -20.07 18.39
C ALA A 134 -24.44 -19.55 18.17
N GLU A 135 -25.37 -20.16 18.90
CA GLU A 135 -26.77 -19.71 18.95
C GLU A 135 -27.05 -19.05 20.29
N TYR A 136 -28.08 -18.20 20.32
CA TYR A 136 -28.33 -17.32 21.46
C TYR A 136 -29.81 -17.19 21.80
N ILE A 137 -30.06 -16.89 23.08
CA ILE A 137 -31.39 -16.60 23.63
C ILE A 137 -31.36 -15.21 24.25
N ASP A 138 -32.20 -14.32 23.75
CA ASP A 138 -32.45 -13.00 24.34
C ASP A 138 -33.60 -13.03 25.33
N PHE A 139 -33.40 -12.39 26.47
CA PHE A 139 -34.43 -12.20 27.49
C PHE A 139 -34.83 -10.72 27.55
N TYR A 140 -36.09 -10.41 27.27
CA TYR A 140 -36.65 -9.07 27.31
C TYR A 140 -37.63 -8.91 28.47
N ALA A 141 -37.62 -7.71 29.07
CA ALA A 141 -38.59 -7.30 30.06
C ALA A 141 -39.93 -7.01 29.38
N THR A 142 -41.02 -7.56 29.92
CA THR A 142 -42.40 -7.33 29.45
C THR A 142 -43.09 -6.18 30.19
N GLY A 143 -42.44 -5.66 31.23
CA GLY A 143 -43.05 -4.73 32.18
C GLY A 143 -43.94 -5.42 33.24
N ILE A 144 -44.17 -6.73 33.14
CA ILE A 144 -44.86 -7.53 34.17
C ILE A 144 -43.80 -8.33 34.96
N PRO A 145 -43.80 -8.25 36.31
CA PRO A 145 -42.85 -9.01 37.11
C PRO A 145 -42.95 -10.52 36.88
N PHE A 146 -41.80 -11.18 36.74
CA PHE A 146 -41.64 -12.62 36.52
C PHE A 146 -42.19 -13.11 35.16
N GLU A 147 -42.31 -12.21 34.19
CA GLU A 147 -42.69 -12.53 32.81
C GLU A 147 -41.62 -12.00 31.83
N TYR A 148 -40.98 -12.91 31.09
CA TYR A 148 -39.89 -12.57 30.17
C TYR A 148 -40.24 -12.99 28.75
N ARG A 149 -40.04 -12.09 27.79
CA ARG A 149 -40.16 -12.41 26.37
C ARG A 149 -38.82 -12.94 25.87
N LEU A 150 -38.85 -14.03 25.13
CA LEU A 150 -37.71 -14.68 24.52
C LEU A 150 -37.65 -14.34 23.03
N GLU A 151 -36.46 -14.08 22.53
CA GLU A 151 -36.15 -14.10 21.10
C GLU A 151 -34.96 -15.04 20.89
N PHE A 152 -34.97 -15.81 19.80
CA PHE A 152 -33.96 -16.81 19.50
C PHE A 152 -33.14 -16.38 18.29
N ILE A 153 -31.83 -16.50 18.41
CA ILE A 153 -30.88 -16.25 17.34
C ILE A 153 -30.29 -17.61 16.98
N THR A 154 -30.82 -18.20 15.91
CA THR A 154 -30.45 -19.53 15.42
C THR A 154 -29.33 -19.46 14.39
N TYR A 155 -28.64 -20.58 14.19
CA TYR A 155 -27.58 -20.67 13.19
C TYR A 155 -28.20 -20.75 11.79
N GLU A 156 -27.99 -19.72 10.98
CA GLU A 156 -28.28 -19.77 9.56
C GLU A 156 -27.07 -20.29 8.80
N ALA A 157 -27.24 -21.38 8.03
CA ALA A 157 -26.18 -21.93 7.21
C ALA A 157 -25.87 -20.95 6.06
N LYS A 158 -24.81 -20.17 6.22
CA LYS A 158 -24.42 -19.16 5.24
C LYS A 158 -23.69 -19.82 4.05
N PRO A 159 -23.93 -19.34 2.81
CA PRO A 159 -23.33 -19.95 1.62
C PRO A 159 -21.81 -19.76 1.63
N ASN A 160 -21.05 -20.80 1.25
CA ASN A 160 -19.62 -20.65 1.05
C ASN A 160 -19.35 -19.85 -0.23
N VAL A 161 -18.19 -19.21 -0.28
CA VAL A 161 -17.74 -18.49 -1.47
C VAL A 161 -16.55 -19.22 -2.07
N TRP A 162 -16.58 -19.38 -3.39
CA TRP A 162 -15.55 -20.06 -4.15
C TRP A 162 -15.02 -19.16 -5.26
N TRP A 163 -13.79 -19.43 -5.69
CA TRP A 163 -13.15 -18.77 -6.81
C TRP A 163 -12.72 -19.80 -7.83
N VAL A 164 -13.10 -19.61 -9.10
CA VAL A 164 -12.70 -20.49 -10.21
C VAL A 164 -11.90 -19.74 -11.28
N ASN A 165 -10.78 -20.34 -11.69
CA ASN A 165 -9.97 -19.85 -12.81
C ASN A 165 -10.37 -20.54 -14.12
N GLN A 166 -11.01 -19.81 -15.03
CA GLN A 166 -11.48 -20.33 -16.30
C GLN A 166 -10.80 -19.61 -17.47
N GLY A 167 -9.80 -20.27 -18.07
CA GLY A 167 -9.05 -19.74 -19.21
C GLY A 167 -9.76 -19.97 -20.55
N ALA A 168 -9.56 -21.16 -21.13
CA ALA A 168 -10.05 -21.50 -22.47
C ALA A 168 -11.51 -22.00 -22.51
N THR A 169 -12.04 -22.54 -21.40
CA THR A 169 -13.33 -23.26 -21.34
C THR A 169 -14.52 -22.39 -20.89
N ILE A 170 -14.31 -21.11 -20.57
CA ILE A 170 -15.34 -20.23 -20.00
C ILE A 170 -16.58 -20.04 -20.89
N LYS A 171 -16.44 -20.15 -22.22
CA LYS A 171 -17.58 -20.00 -23.13
C LYS A 171 -18.49 -21.22 -23.10
N GLU A 172 -17.89 -22.41 -23.19
CA GLU A 172 -18.57 -23.71 -23.20
C GLU A 172 -19.23 -24.00 -21.83
N GLU A 173 -18.51 -23.77 -20.74
CA GLU A 173 -19.01 -23.95 -19.36
C GLU A 173 -20.18 -23.02 -19.02
N LYS A 174 -20.14 -21.80 -19.53
CA LYS A 174 -21.22 -20.82 -19.35
C LYS A 174 -22.46 -21.18 -20.16
N GLU A 175 -22.31 -21.61 -21.42
CA GLU A 175 -23.44 -21.98 -22.28
C GLU A 175 -24.22 -23.18 -21.72
N GLU A 176 -23.52 -24.10 -21.05
CA GLU A 176 -24.13 -25.27 -20.42
C GLU A 176 -24.48 -25.09 -18.94
N GLY A 177 -24.03 -24.01 -18.29
CA GLY A 177 -24.29 -23.72 -16.87
C GLY A 177 -23.62 -24.72 -15.92
N ILE A 178 -22.38 -25.10 -16.22
CA ILE A 178 -21.66 -26.14 -15.47
C ILE A 178 -20.25 -25.72 -15.08
N LEU A 179 -19.71 -26.37 -14.05
CA LEU A 179 -18.29 -26.43 -13.72
C LEU A 179 -17.85 -27.89 -13.72
N TRP A 180 -16.72 -28.20 -14.36
CA TRP A 180 -16.22 -29.56 -14.43
C TRP A 180 -14.72 -29.65 -14.14
N ALA A 181 -14.30 -30.65 -13.36
CA ALA A 181 -12.89 -30.93 -13.09
C ALA A 181 -12.60 -32.44 -13.04
N PRO A 182 -11.42 -32.90 -13.51
CA PRO A 182 -11.07 -34.32 -13.52
C PRO A 182 -10.77 -34.86 -12.11
N LEU A 183 -10.95 -36.17 -11.91
CA LEU A 183 -10.66 -36.83 -10.62
C LEU A 183 -9.16 -36.98 -10.35
N LEU A 184 -8.36 -37.14 -11.41
CA LEU A 184 -6.91 -37.41 -11.36
C LEU A 184 -6.19 -36.61 -12.44
N ASN A 185 -4.92 -36.30 -12.19
CA ASN A 185 -4.07 -35.69 -13.21
C ASN A 185 -3.57 -36.76 -14.19
N THR A 186 -2.89 -36.35 -15.26
CA THR A 186 -2.28 -37.25 -16.26
C THR A 186 -1.25 -38.22 -15.69
N GLN A 187 -0.82 -38.05 -14.43
CA GLN A 187 0.11 -38.92 -13.70
C GLN A 187 -0.56 -39.75 -12.59
N GLY A 188 -1.90 -39.76 -12.51
CA GLY A 188 -2.66 -40.54 -11.52
C GLY A 188 -2.64 -39.99 -10.09
N ARG A 189 -2.28 -38.71 -9.89
CA ARG A 189 -2.32 -38.03 -8.58
C ARG A 189 -3.57 -37.17 -8.43
N LYS A 190 -4.12 -37.14 -7.21
CA LYS A 190 -5.18 -36.21 -6.80
C LYS A 190 -4.58 -34.83 -6.51
N LEU A 191 -5.22 -33.77 -7.00
CA LEU A 191 -4.83 -32.38 -6.72
C LEU A 191 -5.84 -31.74 -5.77
N TYR A 192 -5.34 -30.95 -4.83
CA TYR A 192 -6.14 -30.25 -3.81
C TYR A 192 -7.31 -29.44 -4.43
N HIS A 193 -7.05 -28.67 -5.48
CA HIS A 193 -8.05 -27.83 -6.17
C HIS A 193 -9.16 -28.59 -6.92
N TRP A 194 -9.07 -29.93 -7.02
CA TRP A 194 -10.13 -30.78 -7.59
C TRP A 194 -10.88 -31.56 -6.50
N GLU A 195 -10.25 -31.78 -5.34
CA GLU A 195 -10.93 -32.35 -4.18
C GLU A 195 -11.87 -31.34 -3.53
N THR A 196 -11.56 -30.04 -3.59
CA THR A 196 -12.43 -28.96 -3.09
C THR A 196 -13.80 -28.91 -3.76
N MET A 197 -13.96 -29.44 -4.98
CA MET A 197 -15.30 -29.58 -5.62
C MET A 197 -16.26 -30.45 -4.80
N LYS A 198 -15.78 -31.38 -3.95
CA LYS A 198 -16.64 -32.18 -3.06
C LYS A 198 -17.31 -31.35 -1.96
N GLU A 199 -16.71 -30.22 -1.63
CA GLU A 199 -17.16 -29.36 -0.53
C GLU A 199 -18.21 -28.35 -0.98
N VAL A 200 -18.40 -28.20 -2.29
CA VAL A 200 -19.35 -27.26 -2.90
C VAL A 200 -20.78 -27.75 -2.64
N LYS A 201 -21.58 -26.89 -2.02
CA LYS A 201 -22.98 -27.16 -1.65
C LYS A 201 -23.95 -26.36 -2.51
N GLN A 202 -25.18 -26.84 -2.59
CA GLN A 202 -26.29 -26.07 -3.17
C GLN A 202 -26.43 -24.75 -2.41
N GLY A 203 -26.56 -23.64 -3.14
CA GLY A 203 -26.64 -22.29 -2.59
C GLY A 203 -25.30 -21.56 -2.48
N ASP A 204 -24.15 -22.24 -2.62
CA ASP A 204 -22.83 -21.61 -2.59
C ASP A 204 -22.64 -20.62 -3.77
N ILE A 205 -21.80 -19.62 -3.55
CA ILE A 205 -21.50 -18.54 -4.51
C ILE A 205 -20.14 -18.81 -5.15
N ILE A 206 -20.04 -18.66 -6.49
CA ILE A 206 -18.79 -18.88 -7.22
C ILE A 206 -18.42 -17.64 -8.05
N LEU A 207 -17.19 -17.15 -7.89
CA LEU A 207 -16.59 -16.07 -8.67
C LEU A 207 -15.77 -16.61 -9.83
N HIS A 208 -16.04 -16.13 -11.04
CA HIS A 208 -15.43 -16.63 -12.28
C HIS A 208 -14.35 -15.67 -12.81
N TYR A 209 -13.10 -16.07 -12.64
CA TYR A 209 -11.93 -15.31 -13.07
C TYR A 209 -11.42 -15.76 -14.44
N SER A 210 -11.28 -14.80 -15.36
CA SER A 210 -10.77 -15.02 -16.71
C SER A 210 -10.22 -13.75 -17.34
N ASN A 211 -9.11 -13.87 -18.09
CA ASN A 211 -8.46 -12.76 -18.78
C ASN A 211 -8.20 -11.54 -17.88
N LYS A 212 -7.59 -11.78 -16.70
CA LYS A 212 -7.23 -10.77 -15.70
C LYS A 212 -8.40 -10.06 -14.99
N ALA A 213 -9.62 -10.57 -15.10
CA ALA A 213 -10.79 -9.99 -14.46
C ALA A 213 -11.77 -11.06 -13.94
N ILE A 214 -12.55 -10.73 -12.90
CA ILE A 214 -13.77 -11.45 -12.55
C ILE A 214 -14.88 -10.95 -13.47
N ARG A 215 -15.52 -11.87 -14.18
CA ARG A 215 -16.48 -11.53 -15.25
C ARG A 215 -17.89 -12.00 -14.95
N TYR A 216 -18.01 -13.04 -14.13
CA TYR A 216 -19.29 -13.64 -13.78
C TYR A 216 -19.29 -14.01 -12.31
N VAL A 217 -20.48 -14.05 -11.74
CA VAL A 217 -20.79 -14.67 -10.46
C VAL A 217 -21.86 -15.72 -10.71
N SER A 218 -21.79 -16.87 -10.06
CA SER A 218 -22.84 -17.89 -10.16
C SER A 218 -23.27 -18.41 -8.80
N GLN A 219 -24.48 -18.96 -8.76
CA GLN A 219 -24.98 -19.72 -7.62
C GLN A 219 -25.05 -21.21 -7.98
N VAL A 220 -24.64 -22.06 -7.05
CA VAL A 220 -24.69 -23.52 -7.23
C VAL A 220 -26.14 -24.01 -7.08
N THR A 221 -26.66 -24.64 -8.13
CA THR A 221 -28.02 -25.21 -8.14
C THR A 221 -28.04 -26.65 -7.62
N ASP A 222 -27.00 -27.43 -7.94
CA ASP A 222 -26.87 -28.85 -7.59
C ASP A 222 -25.45 -29.15 -7.10
N THR A 223 -25.36 -29.94 -6.03
CA THR A 223 -24.08 -30.41 -5.44
C THR A 223 -23.25 -31.21 -6.44
N ALA A 224 -21.93 -31.26 -6.24
CA ALA A 224 -21.02 -31.97 -7.13
C ALA A 224 -21.37 -33.47 -7.26
N VAL A 225 -21.55 -33.94 -8.50
CA VAL A 225 -21.75 -35.35 -8.84
C VAL A 225 -20.59 -35.86 -9.69
N GLU A 226 -20.23 -37.13 -9.52
CA GLU A 226 -19.26 -37.78 -10.41
C GLU A 226 -19.94 -38.04 -11.76
N ALA A 227 -19.39 -37.45 -12.82
CA ALA A 227 -19.97 -37.45 -14.15
C ALA A 227 -18.87 -37.50 -15.22
N PRO A 228 -19.14 -38.16 -16.36
CA PRO A 228 -18.21 -38.15 -17.47
C PRO A 228 -18.01 -36.73 -17.99
N LYS A 229 -16.89 -36.53 -18.66
CA LYS A 229 -16.51 -35.28 -19.30
C LYS A 229 -17.62 -34.82 -20.26
N PRO A 230 -18.09 -33.56 -20.14
CA PRO A 230 -19.09 -33.01 -21.06
C PRO A 230 -18.60 -33.02 -22.50
N GLY A 231 -19.51 -33.27 -23.45
CA GLY A 231 -19.20 -33.30 -24.88
C GLY A 231 -18.66 -31.96 -25.40
N SER A 232 -19.07 -30.85 -24.77
CA SER A 232 -18.55 -29.50 -25.01
C SER A 232 -17.04 -29.38 -24.77
N MET A 233 -16.48 -30.14 -23.82
CA MET A 233 -15.06 -30.12 -23.47
C MET A 233 -14.22 -31.18 -24.18
N ALA A 234 -14.76 -31.89 -25.18
CA ALA A 234 -14.12 -33.05 -25.79
C ALA A 234 -12.68 -32.77 -26.29
N ASN A 235 -12.36 -31.53 -26.67
CA ASN A 235 -11.05 -31.12 -27.17
C ASN A 235 -9.99 -30.81 -26.09
N THR A 236 -10.30 -30.90 -24.79
CA THR A 236 -9.31 -30.67 -23.73
C THR A 236 -8.50 -31.94 -23.41
N THR A 237 -7.26 -31.80 -22.92
CA THR A 237 -6.38 -32.93 -22.55
C THR A 237 -6.74 -33.62 -21.23
N TRP A 238 -7.93 -33.34 -20.68
CA TRP A 238 -8.40 -33.87 -19.40
C TRP A 238 -9.04 -35.26 -19.55
N GLN A 239 -8.97 -36.06 -18.48
CA GLN A 239 -9.50 -37.43 -18.41
C GLN A 239 -11.02 -37.48 -18.60
N GLU A 240 -11.54 -38.66 -18.94
CA GLU A 240 -12.99 -38.89 -19.18
C GLU A 240 -13.82 -38.82 -17.88
N GLU A 241 -13.25 -39.16 -16.72
CA GLU A 241 -13.96 -39.18 -15.44
C GLU A 241 -13.65 -37.93 -14.60
N GLY A 242 -14.70 -37.24 -14.14
CA GLY A 242 -14.59 -36.01 -13.37
C GLY A 242 -15.78 -35.74 -12.46
N ARG A 243 -15.82 -34.54 -11.92
CA ARG A 243 -16.93 -34.01 -11.13
C ARG A 243 -17.59 -32.87 -11.87
N LEU A 244 -18.92 -32.86 -11.85
CA LEU A 244 -19.75 -31.83 -12.44
C LEU A 244 -20.57 -31.14 -11.34
N VAL A 245 -20.54 -29.80 -11.35
CA VAL A 245 -21.39 -28.94 -10.54
C VAL A 245 -22.26 -28.13 -11.49
N ARG A 246 -23.55 -27.98 -11.19
CA ARG A 246 -24.46 -27.11 -11.96
C ARG A 246 -24.59 -25.76 -11.29
N THR A 247 -24.52 -24.70 -12.09
CA THR A 247 -24.44 -23.32 -11.62
C THR A 247 -25.23 -22.37 -12.53
N GLU A 248 -25.91 -21.40 -11.94
CA GLU A 248 -26.60 -20.34 -12.66
C GLU A 248 -25.72 -19.10 -12.78
N TYR A 249 -25.31 -18.74 -13.99
CA TYR A 249 -24.35 -17.65 -14.25
C TYR A 249 -25.04 -16.27 -14.39
N VAL A 250 -24.49 -15.27 -13.69
CA VAL A 250 -24.80 -13.86 -13.88
C VAL A 250 -23.56 -13.10 -14.34
N LYS A 251 -23.72 -12.22 -15.33
CA LYS A 251 -22.62 -11.40 -15.88
C LYS A 251 -22.44 -10.12 -15.07
N LEU A 252 -21.21 -9.86 -14.66
CA LEU A 252 -20.80 -8.62 -14.02
C LEU A 252 -20.43 -7.54 -15.06
N ILE A 253 -20.95 -6.35 -14.85
CA ILE A 253 -20.88 -5.15 -15.70
C ILE A 253 -20.73 -3.94 -14.75
N PRO A 254 -19.58 -3.25 -14.76
CA PRO A 254 -18.35 -3.59 -15.50
C PRO A 254 -17.66 -4.86 -14.96
N PRO A 255 -16.77 -5.52 -15.74
CA PRO A 255 -15.95 -6.61 -15.22
C PRO A 255 -14.93 -6.09 -14.19
N ILE A 256 -14.69 -6.86 -13.13
CA ILE A 256 -13.82 -6.45 -12.02
C ILE A 256 -12.39 -6.87 -12.33
N MET A 257 -11.48 -5.93 -12.51
CA MET A 257 -10.09 -6.20 -12.85
C MET A 257 -9.32 -6.67 -11.62
N LEU A 258 -8.44 -7.68 -11.77
CA LEU A 258 -7.66 -8.22 -10.64
C LEU A 258 -6.89 -7.14 -9.86
N GLN A 259 -6.37 -6.16 -10.58
CA GLN A 259 -5.60 -5.04 -10.01
C GLN A 259 -6.41 -4.15 -9.06
N GLN A 260 -7.75 -4.22 -9.12
CA GLN A 260 -8.62 -3.40 -8.26
C GLN A 260 -8.69 -3.94 -6.82
N PHE A 261 -8.52 -5.26 -6.62
CA PHE A 261 -8.79 -5.91 -5.33
C PHE A 261 -7.71 -6.89 -4.84
N ASN A 262 -6.70 -7.21 -5.66
CA ASN A 262 -5.73 -8.26 -5.32
C ASN A 262 -4.95 -7.97 -4.03
N GLN A 263 -4.58 -6.72 -3.76
CA GLN A 263 -3.83 -6.34 -2.58
C GLN A 263 -4.64 -6.50 -1.28
N GLN A 264 -5.93 -6.18 -1.30
CA GLN A 264 -6.83 -6.25 -0.15
C GLN A 264 -7.11 -7.70 0.21
N ILE A 265 -7.31 -8.54 -0.80
CA ILE A 265 -7.53 -9.98 -0.59
C ILE A 265 -6.26 -10.68 -0.09
N MET A 266 -5.08 -10.18 -0.46
CA MET A 266 -3.81 -10.68 0.09
C MET A 266 -3.66 -10.40 1.59
N GLN A 267 -4.14 -9.24 2.08
CA GLN A 267 -4.07 -8.88 3.50
C GLN A 267 -4.93 -9.79 4.39
N LEU A 268 -5.95 -10.42 3.82
CA LEU A 268 -6.83 -11.36 4.52
C LEU A 268 -6.19 -12.75 4.75
N ASN A 269 -4.98 -13.01 4.23
CA ASN A 269 -4.21 -14.25 4.43
C ASN A 269 -5.06 -15.53 4.27
N ILE A 270 -5.80 -15.64 3.16
CA ILE A 270 -6.66 -16.79 2.87
C ILE A 270 -5.81 -18.04 2.63
N THR A 271 -5.84 -18.98 3.56
CA THR A 271 -5.15 -20.28 3.45
C THR A 271 -5.61 -21.03 2.20
N GLN A 272 -4.66 -21.36 1.31
CA GLN A 272 -4.92 -22.03 0.02
C GLN A 272 -5.91 -21.26 -0.91
N GLY A 273 -5.89 -19.93 -0.83
CA GLY A 273 -6.73 -19.05 -1.65
C GLY A 273 -6.27 -18.86 -3.10
N PRO A 274 -7.01 -18.06 -3.90
CA PRO A 274 -6.77 -17.90 -5.32
C PRO A 274 -5.55 -17.02 -5.67
N LEU A 275 -4.99 -16.28 -4.72
CA LEU A 275 -3.86 -15.36 -4.95
C LEU A 275 -2.58 -15.87 -4.26
N HIS A 276 -1.42 -15.69 -4.90
CA HIS A 276 -0.12 -15.91 -4.26
C HIS A 276 0.37 -14.62 -3.56
N SER A 277 1.42 -14.74 -2.74
CA SER A 277 2.06 -13.64 -2.00
C SER A 277 2.64 -12.49 -2.86
N GLY A 278 2.56 -12.60 -4.18
CA GLY A 278 3.00 -11.57 -5.14
C GLY A 278 1.84 -10.90 -5.90
N GLY A 279 0.59 -11.14 -5.51
CA GLY A 279 -0.60 -10.46 -6.07
C GLY A 279 -1.08 -10.97 -7.43
N GLY A 280 -0.45 -12.02 -7.95
CA GLY A 280 -0.97 -12.79 -9.08
C GLY A 280 -1.82 -13.97 -8.63
N VAL A 281 -2.46 -14.62 -9.60
CA VAL A 281 -3.38 -15.74 -9.35
C VAL A 281 -2.63 -17.06 -9.32
N ASN A 282 -2.93 -17.90 -8.33
CA ASN A 282 -2.39 -19.25 -8.19
C ASN A 282 -2.81 -20.15 -9.37
N GLN A 283 -1.90 -21.02 -9.80
CA GLN A 283 -2.18 -22.02 -10.83
C GLN A 283 -3.02 -23.17 -10.24
N GLY A 284 -4.32 -23.16 -10.54
CA GLY A 284 -5.30 -24.14 -10.06
C GLY A 284 -6.69 -23.82 -10.61
N TYR A 285 -7.64 -24.74 -10.44
CA TYR A 285 -9.00 -24.60 -10.97
C TYR A 285 -9.94 -23.92 -9.98
N LEU A 286 -10.24 -24.57 -8.85
CA LEU A 286 -11.16 -24.08 -7.81
C LEU A 286 -10.43 -23.82 -6.49
N PHE A 287 -10.67 -22.65 -5.90
CA PHE A 287 -10.09 -22.20 -4.64
C PHE A 287 -11.19 -21.80 -3.66
N ARG A 288 -10.93 -22.00 -2.37
CA ARG A 288 -11.76 -21.43 -1.30
C ARG A 288 -11.61 -19.92 -1.30
N PHE A 289 -12.71 -19.22 -1.07
CA PHE A 289 -12.73 -17.77 -0.95
C PHE A 289 -13.49 -17.39 0.33
N SER A 290 -13.01 -16.39 1.07
CA SER A 290 -13.68 -15.98 2.31
C SER A 290 -14.85 -15.05 2.02
N ARG A 291 -15.90 -15.13 2.84
CA ARG A 291 -17.05 -14.20 2.75
C ARG A 291 -16.64 -12.75 3.03
N GLN A 292 -15.69 -12.56 3.94
CA GLN A 292 -15.01 -11.28 4.17
C GLN A 292 -14.35 -10.75 2.88
N ALA A 293 -13.68 -11.60 2.10
CA ALA A 293 -13.08 -11.19 0.85
C ALA A 293 -14.13 -10.82 -0.22
N LEU A 294 -15.30 -11.47 -0.21
CA LEU A 294 -16.43 -11.10 -1.08
C LEU A 294 -17.04 -9.75 -0.66
N GLN A 295 -17.22 -9.49 0.62
CA GLN A 295 -17.68 -8.19 1.13
C GLN A 295 -16.71 -7.06 0.75
N VAL A 296 -15.41 -7.29 0.91
CA VAL A 296 -14.37 -6.33 0.46
C VAL A 296 -14.43 -6.12 -1.05
N LEU A 297 -14.64 -7.18 -1.83
CA LEU A 297 -14.78 -7.08 -3.27
C LEU A 297 -16.00 -6.24 -3.67
N GLN A 298 -17.14 -6.44 -2.98
CA GLN A 298 -18.39 -5.72 -3.21
C GLN A 298 -18.28 -4.24 -2.82
N SER A 299 -17.65 -3.94 -1.68
CA SER A 299 -17.47 -2.55 -1.23
C SER A 299 -16.54 -1.75 -2.16
N LEU A 300 -15.53 -2.41 -2.74
CA LEU A 300 -14.62 -1.80 -3.73
C LEU A 300 -15.26 -1.62 -5.12
N THR A 301 -16.40 -2.25 -5.39
CA THR A 301 -17.06 -2.27 -6.71
C THR A 301 -18.55 -1.99 -6.63
N ALA A 302 -18.91 -0.89 -5.99
CA ALA A 302 -20.30 -0.45 -5.83
C ALA A 302 -21.00 -0.19 -7.18
N GLU A 303 -20.23 0.11 -8.23
CA GLU A 303 -20.71 0.35 -9.59
C GLU A 303 -21.05 -0.92 -10.38
N VAL A 304 -20.72 -2.11 -9.86
CA VAL A 304 -20.94 -3.40 -10.52
C VAL A 304 -22.33 -3.93 -10.20
N ASN A 305 -23.02 -4.49 -11.21
CA ASN A 305 -24.31 -5.15 -11.03
C ASN A 305 -24.17 -6.53 -10.35
N TRP A 306 -24.10 -6.54 -9.03
CA TRP A 306 -24.16 -7.77 -8.25
C TRP A 306 -25.55 -8.42 -8.32
N ALA A 307 -25.59 -9.76 -8.37
CA ALA A 307 -26.82 -10.51 -8.30
C ALA A 307 -27.34 -10.56 -6.85
N ASP A 308 -28.66 -10.61 -6.65
CA ASP A 308 -29.29 -10.60 -5.30
C ASP A 308 -28.73 -11.71 -4.39
N PHE A 309 -28.50 -12.91 -4.94
CA PHE A 309 -27.94 -14.04 -4.19
C PHE A 309 -26.47 -13.86 -3.77
N ALA A 310 -25.77 -12.90 -4.36
CA ALA A 310 -24.36 -12.63 -4.06
C ALA A 310 -24.19 -11.52 -3.02
N ILE A 311 -25.19 -10.66 -2.82
CA ILE A 311 -25.15 -9.54 -1.88
C ILE A 311 -25.22 -10.09 -0.45
N LEU A 312 -24.22 -9.76 0.38
CA LEU A 312 -24.15 -10.20 1.77
C LEU A 312 -24.70 -9.10 2.70
N ASP A 313 -25.47 -9.47 3.72
CA ASP A 313 -26.03 -8.52 4.68
C ASP A 313 -24.94 -7.78 5.49
N PRO A 314 -25.09 -6.47 5.74
CA PRO A 314 -24.08 -5.64 6.41
C PRO A 314 -24.00 -5.84 7.94
N ASP A 315 -24.94 -6.58 8.57
CA ASP A 315 -25.04 -6.78 10.02
C ASP A 315 -24.21 -7.97 10.56
N GLU A 316 -23.34 -8.59 9.75
CA GLU A 316 -22.39 -9.57 10.28
C GLU A 316 -21.37 -8.89 11.19
N ASP A 317 -21.02 -9.48 12.34
CA ASP A 317 -19.97 -9.03 13.28
C ASP A 317 -18.64 -8.75 12.54
N VAL A 318 -18.55 -7.56 11.95
CA VAL A 318 -17.29 -6.98 11.51
C VAL A 318 -16.73 -6.32 12.77
N PRO A 319 -15.57 -6.73 13.29
CA PRO A 319 -14.90 -5.94 14.31
C PRO A 319 -14.81 -4.51 13.80
N GLU A 320 -15.35 -3.56 14.58
CA GLU A 320 -15.53 -2.13 14.28
C GLU A 320 -14.82 -1.68 12.99
N LEU A 321 -15.61 -1.54 11.92
CA LEU A 321 -15.22 -1.04 10.60
C LEU A 321 -14.60 0.37 10.63
N GLU A 322 -14.60 1.06 11.77
CA GLU A 322 -13.84 2.31 11.96
C GLU A 322 -12.33 2.09 11.77
N SER A 323 -11.80 0.88 12.02
CA SER A 323 -10.38 0.56 11.80
C SER A 323 -10.02 0.20 10.36
N LEU A 324 -11.00 -0.12 9.50
CA LEU A 324 -10.79 -0.47 8.09
C LEU A 324 -11.22 0.64 7.12
N ARG A 325 -11.97 1.65 7.59
CA ARG A 325 -12.42 2.81 6.79
C ARG A 325 -11.28 3.72 6.32
N GLU A 326 -10.06 3.59 6.83
CA GLU A 326 -8.91 4.40 6.38
C GLU A 326 -8.08 3.78 5.23
N VAL A 327 -8.33 2.55 4.80
CA VAL A 327 -7.50 1.94 3.74
C VAL A 327 -8.19 2.06 2.39
N ILE A 328 -8.22 3.28 1.85
CA ILE A 328 -8.38 3.51 0.41
C ILE A 328 -7.31 2.66 -0.31
N PRO A 329 -7.64 1.94 -1.40
CA PRO A 329 -6.65 1.27 -2.22
C PRO A 329 -5.58 2.27 -2.68
N ILE A 330 -4.37 2.15 -2.13
CA ILE A 330 -3.21 2.94 -2.55
C ILE A 330 -2.70 2.33 -3.85
N LEU A 331 -3.39 2.64 -4.95
CA LEU A 331 -2.98 2.26 -6.29
C LEU A 331 -1.94 3.26 -6.82
N PRO A 332 -0.96 2.82 -7.63
CA PRO A 332 -0.16 3.76 -8.38
C PRO A 332 -1.09 4.51 -9.34
N PRO A 333 -0.94 5.83 -9.47
CA PRO A 333 -1.73 6.61 -10.40
C PRO A 333 -1.57 6.08 -11.83
N THR A 334 -2.65 6.09 -12.60
CA THR A 334 -2.62 5.63 -14.00
C THR A 334 -1.69 6.49 -14.83
N ASP A 335 -0.98 5.90 -15.80
CA ASP A 335 -0.02 6.62 -16.65
C ASP A 335 -0.63 7.87 -17.30
N THR A 336 -1.89 7.78 -17.74
CA THR A 336 -2.65 8.87 -18.36
C THR A 336 -2.99 10.01 -17.40
N SER A 337 -3.00 9.75 -16.08
CA SER A 337 -3.29 10.77 -15.05
C SER A 337 -2.05 11.52 -14.57
N ILE A 338 -0.83 11.04 -14.85
CA ILE A 338 0.41 11.66 -14.38
C ILE A 338 0.57 13.09 -14.90
N SER A 339 0.32 13.32 -16.19
CA SER A 339 0.40 14.66 -16.79
C SER A 339 -0.62 15.61 -16.16
N THR A 340 -1.84 15.13 -15.90
CA THR A 340 -2.90 15.88 -15.21
C THR A 340 -2.48 16.24 -13.78
N PHE A 341 -1.94 15.30 -13.01
CA PHE A 341 -1.44 15.57 -11.66
C PHE A 341 -0.29 16.58 -11.65
N LEU A 342 0.65 16.48 -12.58
CA LEU A 342 1.73 17.46 -12.71
C LEU A 342 1.20 18.85 -13.07
N HIS A 343 0.19 18.94 -13.92
CA HIS A 343 -0.49 20.19 -14.24
C HIS A 343 -1.19 20.80 -13.02
N HIS A 344 -1.83 19.99 -12.18
CA HIS A 344 -2.42 20.44 -10.92
C HIS A 344 -1.34 20.92 -9.93
N ILE A 345 -0.21 20.22 -9.81
CA ILE A 345 0.92 20.65 -8.97
C ILE A 345 1.48 22.00 -9.46
N GLN A 346 1.67 22.16 -10.77
CA GLN A 346 2.09 23.43 -11.36
C GLN A 346 1.09 24.55 -11.05
N SER A 347 -0.20 24.26 -11.16
CA SER A 347 -1.27 25.21 -10.86
C SER A 347 -1.30 25.60 -9.39
N HIS A 348 -1.10 24.64 -8.47
CA HIS A 348 -0.98 24.90 -7.04
C HIS A 348 0.19 25.84 -6.74
N ILE A 349 1.36 25.57 -7.32
CA ILE A 349 2.57 26.40 -7.17
C ILE A 349 2.33 27.82 -7.69
N ARG A 350 1.65 27.97 -8.84
CA ARG A 350 1.29 29.29 -9.41
C ARG A 350 0.35 30.07 -8.50
N ARG A 351 -0.66 29.43 -7.91
CA ARG A 351 -1.57 30.08 -6.93
C ARG A 351 -0.83 30.61 -5.70
N GLN A 352 0.25 29.95 -5.30
CA GLN A 352 1.12 30.39 -4.21
C GLN A 352 2.06 31.54 -4.62
N GLY A 353 1.97 32.04 -5.86
CA GLY A 353 2.72 33.18 -6.38
C GLY A 353 4.11 32.84 -6.93
N PHE A 354 4.39 31.57 -7.20
CA PHE A 354 5.69 31.13 -7.75
C PHE A 354 5.53 30.64 -9.19
N PHE A 355 6.42 31.08 -10.08
CA PHE A 355 6.43 30.63 -11.47
C PHE A 355 7.78 30.04 -11.82
N PHE A 356 7.77 28.79 -12.26
CA PHE A 356 8.94 28.08 -12.73
C PHE A 356 8.94 27.96 -14.26
N PRO A 357 10.12 27.88 -14.90
CA PRO A 357 10.25 27.57 -16.31
C PRO A 357 9.49 26.31 -16.73
N GLU A 358 9.09 26.28 -18.00
CA GLU A 358 8.47 25.11 -18.62
C GLU A 358 9.33 23.86 -18.43
N HIS A 359 8.67 22.72 -18.21
CA HIS A 359 9.28 21.42 -17.97
C HIS A 359 10.13 21.27 -16.70
N LEU A 360 10.31 22.31 -15.87
CA LEU A 360 11.11 22.19 -14.65
C LEU A 360 10.47 21.23 -13.63
N ILE A 361 9.15 21.28 -13.48
CA ILE A 361 8.42 20.46 -12.51
C ILE A 361 8.38 19.00 -12.97
N GLU A 362 8.19 18.78 -14.26
CA GLU A 362 8.22 17.47 -14.92
C GLU A 362 9.60 16.84 -14.79
N ASN A 363 10.65 17.63 -15.01
CA ASN A 363 12.03 17.21 -14.80
C ASN A 363 12.33 16.91 -13.33
N PHE A 364 11.84 17.72 -12.39
CA PHE A 364 11.94 17.46 -10.95
C PHE A 364 11.25 16.14 -10.58
N TYR A 365 10.03 15.91 -11.08
CA TYR A 365 9.28 14.67 -10.88
C TYR A 365 10.01 13.44 -11.45
N LEU A 366 10.41 13.48 -12.72
CA LEU A 366 11.11 12.38 -13.38
C LEU A 366 12.42 12.04 -12.68
N SER A 367 13.14 13.06 -12.20
CA SER A 367 14.38 12.86 -11.47
C SER A 367 14.15 12.26 -10.08
N LEU A 368 13.10 12.65 -9.34
CA LEU A 368 12.74 11.96 -8.09
C LEU A 368 12.30 10.52 -8.33
N LYS A 369 11.52 10.27 -9.38
CA LYS A 369 11.05 8.91 -9.72
C LYS A 369 12.18 8.01 -10.21
N ALA A 370 13.17 8.55 -10.91
CA ALA A 370 14.36 7.83 -11.34
C ALA A 370 15.30 7.49 -10.18
N LYS A 371 15.45 8.37 -9.19
CA LYS A 371 16.17 8.10 -7.95
C LYS A 371 15.63 8.94 -6.78
N PRO A 372 15.41 8.34 -5.60
CA PRO A 372 14.83 9.03 -4.44
C PRO A 372 15.79 10.01 -3.73
N PHE A 373 16.98 10.27 -4.29
CA PHE A 373 17.93 11.26 -3.79
C PHE A 373 18.26 12.31 -4.86
N MET A 374 18.00 13.57 -4.55
CA MET A 374 18.18 14.71 -5.44
C MET A 374 18.98 15.85 -4.77
N ILE A 375 19.74 16.59 -5.56
CA ILE A 375 20.48 17.80 -5.17
C ILE A 375 20.00 18.96 -6.03
N LEU A 376 19.49 20.01 -5.40
CA LEU A 376 19.10 21.27 -6.03
C LEU A 376 20.21 22.30 -5.84
N ALA A 377 20.79 22.78 -6.94
CA ALA A 377 21.95 23.65 -6.89
C ALA A 377 21.65 24.97 -7.60
N GLY A 378 22.00 26.11 -7.01
CA GLY A 378 21.76 27.41 -7.64
C GLY A 378 22.10 28.57 -6.72
N ILE A 379 21.93 29.78 -7.22
CA ILE A 379 22.21 31.01 -6.48
C ILE A 379 21.31 31.09 -5.23
N SER A 380 21.80 31.71 -4.17
CA SER A 380 21.01 31.98 -2.97
C SER A 380 19.76 32.82 -3.32
N GLY A 381 18.63 32.53 -2.67
CA GLY A 381 17.37 33.24 -2.93
C GLY A 381 16.62 32.85 -4.21
N THR A 382 17.08 31.84 -4.96
CA THR A 382 16.38 31.32 -6.18
C THR A 382 15.14 30.45 -5.89
N GLY A 383 14.81 30.23 -4.62
CA GLY A 383 13.60 29.49 -4.23
C GLY A 383 13.74 27.96 -4.21
N LYS A 384 14.96 27.40 -4.19
CA LYS A 384 15.22 25.94 -4.15
C LYS A 384 14.43 25.22 -3.04
N THR A 385 14.63 25.65 -1.80
CA THR A 385 13.94 25.10 -0.61
C THR A 385 12.43 25.31 -0.69
N ARG A 386 12.00 26.41 -1.33
CA ARG A 386 10.59 26.73 -1.53
C ARG A 386 9.91 25.82 -2.55
N LEU A 387 10.59 25.45 -3.64
CA LEU A 387 10.06 24.48 -4.60
C LEU A 387 9.78 23.14 -3.92
N VAL A 388 10.76 22.59 -3.17
CA VAL A 388 10.58 21.30 -2.50
C VAL A 388 9.41 21.35 -1.54
N LYS A 389 9.30 22.45 -0.78
CA LYS A 389 8.18 22.68 0.14
C LYS A 389 6.84 22.72 -0.60
N LEU A 390 6.70 23.53 -1.66
CA LEU A 390 5.44 23.66 -2.40
C LEU A 390 5.05 22.38 -3.13
N PHE A 391 6.04 21.62 -3.64
CA PHE A 391 5.80 20.34 -4.27
C PHE A 391 5.32 19.28 -3.25
N ALA A 392 5.92 19.25 -2.06
CA ALA A 392 5.48 18.38 -0.97
C ALA A 392 4.07 18.76 -0.49
N GLU A 393 3.79 20.06 -0.30
CA GLU A 393 2.48 20.58 0.10
C GLU A 393 1.38 20.23 -0.91
N ALA A 394 1.70 20.29 -2.21
CA ALA A 394 0.77 19.88 -3.27
C ALA A 394 0.44 18.38 -3.23
N LEU A 395 1.25 17.55 -2.57
CA LEU A 395 1.02 16.12 -2.34
C LEU A 395 0.49 15.82 -0.93
N GLY A 396 0.07 16.85 -0.18
CA GLY A 396 -0.42 16.71 1.20
C GLY A 396 0.68 16.56 2.25
N ALA A 397 1.96 16.56 1.87
CA ALA A 397 3.08 16.47 2.79
C ALA A 397 3.48 17.85 3.32
N THR A 398 3.17 18.11 4.59
CA THR A 398 3.36 19.43 5.23
C THR A 398 4.30 19.33 6.43
N ARG A 399 4.69 20.48 6.99
CA ARG A 399 5.43 20.47 8.27
C ARG A 399 4.54 20.07 9.44
N ASP A 400 3.27 20.47 9.39
CA ASP A 400 2.33 20.31 10.51
C ASP A 400 1.96 18.83 10.72
N ASN A 401 1.91 18.03 9.64
CA ASN A 401 1.73 16.58 9.72
C ASN A 401 3.05 15.79 9.79
N GLY A 402 4.19 16.47 9.91
CA GLY A 402 5.51 15.84 10.03
C GLY A 402 6.04 15.16 8.77
N GLN A 403 5.34 15.24 7.62
CA GLN A 403 5.77 14.58 6.39
C GLN A 403 6.83 15.38 5.62
N PHE A 404 6.88 16.70 5.78
CA PHE A 404 7.97 17.53 5.26
C PHE A 404 8.88 18.00 6.40
N THR A 405 10.14 17.54 6.39
CA THR A 405 11.16 17.94 7.38
C THR A 405 12.29 18.71 6.71
N LEU A 406 12.54 19.94 7.17
CA LEU A 406 13.70 20.73 6.77
C LEU A 406 14.80 20.59 7.82
N ILE A 407 15.96 20.09 7.42
CA ILE A 407 17.13 19.88 8.27
C ILE A 407 18.24 20.81 7.78
N PRO A 408 18.57 21.90 8.51
CA PRO A 408 19.70 22.74 8.16
C PRO A 408 21.01 22.03 8.49
N VAL A 409 21.87 21.86 7.50
CA VAL A 409 23.20 21.26 7.70
C VAL A 409 24.11 22.27 8.39
N ARG A 410 24.91 21.79 9.35
CA ARG A 410 25.84 22.63 10.08
C ARG A 410 27.28 22.36 9.65
N PRO A 411 28.17 23.36 9.67
CA PRO A 411 29.56 23.21 9.21
C PRO A 411 30.40 22.28 10.10
N ASP A 412 29.99 22.04 11.35
CA ASP A 412 30.65 21.14 12.29
C ASP A 412 30.32 19.66 12.09
N TRP A 413 29.41 19.31 11.19
CA TRP A 413 29.05 17.93 10.90
C TRP A 413 30.20 17.18 10.23
N SER A 414 30.85 16.29 10.99
CA SER A 414 31.98 15.48 10.52
C SER A 414 31.66 14.00 10.36
N ASP A 415 30.57 13.51 10.93
CA ASP A 415 30.20 12.10 10.92
C ASP A 415 28.67 11.93 10.96
N PRO A 416 28.15 10.70 10.78
CA PRO A 416 26.71 10.48 10.70
C PRO A 416 25.91 10.73 12.00
N ALA A 417 26.56 10.94 13.15
CA ALA A 417 25.90 11.04 14.45
C ALA A 417 24.90 12.18 14.53
N ASP A 418 25.21 13.35 13.97
CA ASP A 418 24.30 14.50 14.00
C ASP A 418 23.03 14.28 13.17
N LEU A 419 23.11 13.43 12.14
CA LEU A 419 22.00 13.15 11.23
C LEU A 419 21.19 11.93 11.66
N LEU A 420 21.86 10.81 11.94
CA LEU A 420 21.26 9.52 12.32
C LEU A 420 21.03 9.39 13.83
N GLY A 421 21.87 10.02 14.64
CA GLY A 421 21.84 9.87 16.09
C GLY A 421 23.08 9.17 16.64
N TYR A 422 23.23 9.21 17.95
CA TYR A 422 24.36 8.64 18.67
C TYR A 422 23.93 8.00 19.98
N LYS A 423 24.79 7.16 20.52
CA LYS A 423 24.59 6.55 21.84
C LYS A 423 25.19 7.45 22.91
N ASP A 424 24.39 7.80 23.91
CA ASP A 424 24.86 8.60 25.03
C ASP A 424 25.68 7.75 26.03
N LEU A 425 26.26 8.43 27.03
CA LEU A 425 27.07 7.78 28.07
C LEU A 425 26.26 6.81 28.95
N SER A 426 24.92 6.92 28.97
CA SER A 426 24.03 6.01 29.67
C SER A 426 23.68 4.76 28.85
N GLY A 427 24.15 4.70 27.61
CA GLY A 427 23.89 3.60 26.68
C GLY A 427 22.56 3.72 25.93
N ARG A 428 21.84 4.84 26.06
CA ARG A 428 20.59 5.09 25.33
C ARG A 428 20.89 5.70 23.98
N PHE A 429 20.11 5.30 22.97
CA PHE A 429 20.23 5.86 21.64
C PHE A 429 19.45 7.17 21.51
N GLN A 430 20.16 8.25 21.17
CA GLN A 430 19.56 9.55 20.89
C GLN A 430 19.36 9.68 19.39
N ALA A 431 18.12 9.49 18.94
CA ALA A 431 17.76 9.54 17.53
C ALA A 431 18.01 10.93 16.91
N GLY A 432 18.73 10.95 15.79
CA GLY A 432 18.92 12.13 14.97
C GLY A 432 17.65 12.55 14.23
N PRO A 433 17.64 13.73 13.59
CA PRO A 433 16.46 14.26 12.92
C PRO A 433 15.95 13.34 11.81
N ILE A 434 16.83 12.68 11.06
CA ILE A 434 16.41 11.80 9.95
C ILE A 434 15.80 10.49 10.48
N THR A 435 16.35 9.96 11.57
CA THR A 435 15.93 8.70 12.19
C THR A 435 14.51 8.81 12.72
N LYS A 436 14.16 9.94 13.33
CA LYS A 436 12.78 10.23 13.77
C LYS A 436 11.79 10.15 12.61
N VAL A 437 12.14 10.73 11.45
CA VAL A 437 11.31 10.67 10.25
C VAL A 437 11.18 9.23 9.74
N PHE A 438 12.25 8.44 9.76
CA PHE A 438 12.20 7.04 9.29
C PHE A 438 11.34 6.16 10.20
N VAL A 439 11.42 6.36 11.52
CA VAL A 439 10.56 5.64 12.48
C VAL A 439 9.09 5.95 12.20
N GLU A 440 8.74 7.23 12.01
CA GLU A 440 7.36 7.64 11.68
C GLU A 440 6.89 7.11 10.33
N ALA A 441 7.74 7.18 9.30
CA ALA A 441 7.42 6.72 7.95
C ALA A 441 7.29 5.19 7.84
N ARG A 442 7.97 4.43 8.72
CA ARG A 442 7.90 2.96 8.77
C ARG A 442 6.57 2.43 9.33
N LYS A 443 5.86 3.23 10.15
CA LYS A 443 4.61 2.80 10.81
C LYS A 443 3.57 2.33 9.78
N PRO A 444 2.84 1.21 10.02
CA PRO A 444 1.88 0.67 9.06
C PRO A 444 0.88 1.69 8.51
N GLU A 445 0.39 2.58 9.37
CA GLU A 445 -0.55 3.67 9.05
C GLU A 445 0.04 4.77 8.14
N ASN A 446 1.37 4.87 8.03
CA ASN A 446 2.07 5.93 7.31
C ASN A 446 2.84 5.44 6.08
N GLN A 447 2.98 4.13 5.89
CA GLN A 447 3.72 3.52 4.77
C GLN A 447 3.26 4.01 3.40
N HIS A 448 2.01 4.45 3.29
CA HIS A 448 1.46 4.94 2.04
C HIS A 448 1.70 6.43 1.78
N LYS A 449 2.02 7.20 2.82
CA LYS A 449 2.15 8.66 2.76
C LYS A 449 3.58 9.04 2.36
N PRO A 450 3.77 10.00 1.43
CA PRO A 450 5.12 10.42 1.03
C PRO A 450 5.77 11.30 2.11
N TYR A 451 7.02 11.02 2.45
CA TYR A 451 7.83 11.81 3.37
C TYR A 451 8.97 12.49 2.61
N PHE A 452 9.13 13.80 2.80
CA PHE A 452 10.16 14.61 2.16
C PHE A 452 11.13 15.13 3.22
N ILE A 453 12.41 14.83 3.04
CA ILE A 453 13.48 15.40 3.86
C ILE A 453 14.30 16.34 2.99
N CYS A 454 14.27 17.61 3.35
CA CYS A 454 15.06 18.65 2.70
C CYS A 454 16.28 18.97 3.57
N LEU A 455 17.48 18.62 3.12
CA LEU A 455 18.76 19.00 3.72
C LEU A 455 19.15 20.38 3.19
N ASP A 456 19.01 21.42 4.01
CA ASP A 456 19.32 22.78 3.60
C ASP A 456 20.83 23.05 3.66
N GLU A 457 21.37 23.67 2.61
CA GLU A 457 22.79 24.01 2.48
C GLU A 457 23.71 22.81 2.70
N MET A 458 23.38 21.71 2.01
CA MET A 458 24.01 20.40 2.16
C MET A 458 25.55 20.44 2.01
N ASN A 459 26.07 21.39 1.23
CA ASN A 459 27.50 21.54 0.97
C ASN A 459 28.28 22.37 2.01
N LEU A 460 27.65 22.82 3.11
CA LEU A 460 28.36 23.47 4.21
C LEU A 460 29.35 22.54 4.91
N ALA A 461 29.00 21.26 5.00
CA ALA A 461 29.87 20.20 5.50
C ALA A 461 30.24 19.23 4.38
N ARG A 462 31.25 18.38 4.62
CA ARG A 462 31.64 17.35 3.65
C ARG A 462 30.60 16.24 3.62
N VAL A 463 29.73 16.28 2.61
CA VAL A 463 28.61 15.34 2.45
C VAL A 463 29.02 13.88 2.49
N GLU A 464 30.17 13.50 1.92
CA GLU A 464 30.63 12.11 1.99
C GLU A 464 30.95 11.60 3.40
N HIS A 465 31.11 12.47 4.39
CA HIS A 465 31.42 12.07 5.77
C HIS A 465 30.14 11.87 6.59
N TYR A 466 29.33 12.92 6.77
CA TYR A 466 28.12 12.78 7.58
C TYR A 466 27.00 11.99 6.89
N PHE A 467 27.02 11.89 5.56
CA PHE A 467 26.02 11.17 4.78
C PHE A 467 26.52 9.80 4.29
N SER A 468 27.68 9.32 4.79
CA SER A 468 28.33 8.09 4.29
C SER A 468 27.43 6.86 4.31
N ASP A 469 26.72 6.67 5.42
CA ASP A 469 25.94 5.46 5.71
C ASP A 469 24.66 5.44 4.88
N MET A 470 24.02 6.61 4.76
CA MET A 470 22.89 6.82 3.85
C MET A 470 23.25 6.49 2.40
N LEU A 471 24.41 6.97 1.92
CA LEU A 471 24.89 6.67 0.56
C LEU A 471 25.18 5.17 0.36
N SER A 472 25.52 4.44 1.43
CA SER A 472 25.77 3.00 1.38
C SER A 472 24.45 2.22 1.34
N VAL A 473 23.49 2.59 2.20
CA VAL A 473 22.20 1.88 2.30
C VAL A 473 21.31 2.12 1.08
N LEU A 474 21.37 3.30 0.46
CA LEU A 474 20.70 3.57 -0.82
C LEU A 474 21.11 2.60 -1.95
N GLU A 475 22.23 1.87 -1.81
CA GLU A 475 22.70 0.92 -2.81
C GLU A 475 22.17 -0.49 -2.61
N THR A 476 21.59 -0.74 -1.43
CA THR A 476 21.06 -2.04 -1.01
C THR A 476 19.56 -2.18 -1.28
N GLN A 477 19.00 -1.27 -2.11
CA GLN A 477 17.59 -1.32 -2.49
C GLN A 477 17.30 -2.61 -3.25
N GLU A 478 16.38 -3.39 -2.71
CA GLU A 478 15.91 -4.65 -3.31
C GLU A 478 14.40 -4.75 -3.22
N TRP A 479 13.82 -5.46 -4.19
CA TRP A 479 12.40 -5.79 -4.16
C TRP A 479 12.17 -6.97 -3.22
N GLN A 480 11.37 -6.75 -2.18
CA GLN A 480 10.88 -7.81 -1.28
C GLN A 480 9.39 -7.62 -1.07
N GLU A 481 8.61 -8.67 -1.35
CA GLU A 481 7.14 -8.68 -1.14
C GLU A 481 6.41 -7.50 -1.83
N GLY A 482 6.89 -7.06 -3.00
CA GLY A 482 6.29 -5.96 -3.77
C GLY A 482 6.62 -4.54 -3.25
N ARG A 483 7.57 -4.44 -2.31
CA ARG A 483 8.07 -3.19 -1.72
C ARG A 483 9.57 -3.07 -1.92
N ILE A 484 10.07 -1.84 -1.91
CA ILE A 484 11.51 -1.57 -1.89
C ILE A 484 11.97 -1.60 -0.43
N GLN A 485 12.88 -2.52 -0.11
CA GLN A 485 13.53 -2.59 1.19
C GLN A 485 15.02 -2.29 1.04
N THR A 486 15.61 -1.73 2.10
CA THR A 486 17.06 -1.52 2.18
C THR A 486 17.63 -2.27 3.37
N GLN A 487 18.95 -2.44 3.39
CA GLN A 487 19.66 -2.86 4.59
C GLN A 487 19.36 -1.91 5.76
N ALA A 488 19.41 -2.45 6.98
CA ALA A 488 19.27 -1.65 8.19
C ALA A 488 20.43 -0.65 8.32
N LEU A 489 20.10 0.65 8.42
CA LEU A 489 21.01 1.71 8.85
C LEU A 489 21.40 1.52 10.32
N ILE A 490 20.42 1.20 11.16
CA ILE A 490 20.61 0.97 12.59
C ILE A 490 20.34 -0.51 12.89
N SER A 491 21.43 -1.28 13.04
CA SER A 491 21.34 -2.68 13.44
C SER A 491 20.93 -2.79 14.92
N SER A 492 20.10 -3.79 15.24
CA SER A 492 19.75 -4.11 16.63
C SER A 492 20.98 -4.44 17.49
N THR A 493 22.07 -4.92 16.88
CA THR A 493 23.34 -5.20 17.57
C THR A 493 24.11 -3.96 18.00
N LEU A 494 23.77 -2.77 17.47
CA LEU A 494 24.40 -1.50 17.83
C LEU A 494 23.67 -0.81 19.00
N LEU A 495 22.53 -1.37 19.42
CA LEU A 495 21.65 -0.82 20.45
C LEU A 495 21.72 -1.71 21.69
N ASP A 496 21.95 -1.10 22.86
CA ASP A 496 22.14 -1.86 24.11
C ASP A 496 20.83 -2.12 24.85
N THR A 497 19.84 -1.22 24.68
CA THR A 497 18.58 -1.31 25.42
C THR A 497 17.52 -2.07 24.62
N PRO A 498 16.68 -2.92 25.25
CA PRO A 498 15.59 -3.61 24.56
C PRO A 498 14.56 -2.64 23.94
N GLU A 499 14.37 -1.48 24.59
CA GLU A 499 13.49 -0.41 24.13
C GLU A 499 13.99 0.18 22.81
N ASP A 500 15.27 0.57 22.76
CA ASP A 500 15.87 1.10 21.53
C ASP A 500 15.90 0.03 20.42
N GLN A 501 16.16 -1.24 20.76
CA GLN A 501 16.12 -2.34 19.80
C GLN A 501 14.73 -2.55 19.19
N ALA A 502 13.66 -2.37 19.95
CA ALA A 502 12.30 -2.48 19.44
C ALA A 502 11.93 -1.29 18.54
N GLU A 503 12.36 -0.08 18.90
CA GLU A 503 12.00 1.14 18.17
C GLU A 503 12.88 1.37 16.93
N TYR A 504 14.20 1.36 17.08
CA TYR A 504 15.18 1.70 16.05
C TYR A 504 15.86 0.49 15.41
N GLY A 505 15.71 -0.71 15.99
CA GLY A 505 16.32 -1.92 15.45
C GLY A 505 15.80 -2.25 14.05
N GLY A 506 16.73 -2.58 13.15
CA GLY A 506 16.40 -2.97 11.78
C GLY A 506 15.90 -1.81 10.91
N LEU A 507 16.09 -0.55 11.34
CA LEU A 507 15.60 0.61 10.62
C LEU A 507 16.42 0.82 9.33
N GLY A 508 15.80 0.56 8.18
CA GLY A 508 16.31 0.94 6.86
C GLY A 508 15.75 2.28 6.39
N ILE A 509 16.00 2.62 5.12
CA ILE A 509 15.36 3.77 4.44
C ILE A 509 14.00 3.28 3.91
N PRO A 510 12.87 3.79 4.41
CA PRO A 510 11.55 3.41 3.91
C PRO A 510 11.34 3.85 2.44
N GLU A 511 10.60 3.06 1.66
CA GLU A 511 10.37 3.35 0.22
C GLU A 511 9.53 4.61 -0.05
N ASN A 512 8.81 5.09 0.97
CA ASN A 512 8.00 6.30 0.95
C ASN A 512 8.76 7.57 1.34
N VAL A 513 10.09 7.50 1.48
CA VAL A 513 10.96 8.63 1.84
C VAL A 513 11.74 9.15 0.64
N PHE A 514 11.70 10.47 0.43
CA PHE A 514 12.40 11.19 -0.62
C PHE A 514 13.38 12.21 -0.02
N LEU A 515 14.65 12.15 -0.46
CA LEU A 515 15.75 12.94 0.07
C LEU A 515 16.14 14.02 -0.94
N ILE A 516 16.12 15.28 -0.50
CA ILE A 516 16.49 16.43 -1.34
C ILE A 516 17.51 17.28 -0.59
N GLY A 517 18.67 17.55 -1.20
CA GLY A 517 19.66 18.49 -0.67
C GLY A 517 19.66 19.80 -1.45
N THR A 518 19.69 20.95 -0.78
CA THR A 518 19.86 22.25 -1.44
C THR A 518 21.32 22.69 -1.35
N VAL A 519 21.81 23.37 -2.38
CA VAL A 519 23.21 23.81 -2.51
C VAL A 519 23.22 25.25 -3.03
N ASN A 520 23.95 26.11 -2.31
CA ASN A 520 24.23 27.47 -2.75
C ASN A 520 25.55 27.49 -3.52
N MET A 521 25.50 27.97 -4.78
CA MET A 521 26.65 28.00 -5.69
C MET A 521 27.59 29.20 -5.45
N ASP A 522 27.07 30.27 -4.84
CA ASP A 522 27.77 31.55 -4.68
C ASP A 522 28.85 31.51 -3.60
N GLU A 523 28.67 30.63 -2.63
CA GLU A 523 29.47 30.55 -1.40
C GLU A 523 30.19 29.19 -1.23
N THR A 524 30.16 28.31 -2.25
CA THR A 524 30.47 26.87 -2.09
C THR A 524 31.77 26.59 -1.33
N THR A 525 31.64 25.95 -0.16
CA THR A 525 32.75 25.62 0.76
C THR A 525 33.45 24.30 0.40
N HIS A 526 32.70 23.28 -0.04
CA HIS A 526 33.23 21.96 -0.37
C HIS A 526 32.63 21.38 -1.67
N PRO A 527 33.45 20.91 -2.64
CA PRO A 527 32.96 20.27 -3.85
C PRO A 527 32.42 18.87 -3.56
N PHE A 528 31.42 18.43 -4.33
CA PHE A 528 30.87 17.07 -4.21
C PHE A 528 31.80 16.02 -4.79
N SER A 529 32.01 14.94 -4.04
CA SER A 529 32.70 13.76 -4.56
C SER A 529 31.85 12.99 -5.58
N LYS A 530 32.52 12.27 -6.50
CA LYS A 530 31.86 11.40 -7.50
C LYS A 530 30.93 10.36 -6.83
N LYS A 531 31.27 9.92 -5.61
CA LYS A 531 30.46 8.98 -4.81
C LYS A 531 29.06 9.53 -4.56
N VAL A 532 28.93 10.82 -4.23
CA VAL A 532 27.65 11.48 -4.00
C VAL A 532 26.90 11.65 -5.34
N LEU A 533 27.58 12.17 -6.37
CA LEU A 533 26.98 12.47 -7.67
C LEU A 533 26.46 11.23 -8.41
N ASP A 534 27.07 10.06 -8.21
CA ASP A 534 26.58 8.80 -8.80
C ASP A 534 25.24 8.34 -8.18
N ARG A 535 24.94 8.78 -6.96
CA ARG A 535 23.76 8.38 -6.17
C ARG A 535 22.64 9.43 -6.21
N ALA A 536 22.94 10.68 -6.53
CA ALA A 536 21.97 11.78 -6.59
C ALA A 536 21.66 12.24 -8.02
N ASN A 537 20.43 12.67 -8.29
CA ASN A 537 20.14 13.55 -9.43
C ASN A 537 20.47 14.99 -9.06
N THR A 538 21.14 15.75 -9.93
CA THR A 538 21.44 17.17 -9.65
C THR A 538 20.57 18.04 -10.54
N LEU A 539 19.94 19.09 -10.03
CA LEU A 539 19.11 20.00 -10.80
C LEU A 539 19.56 21.44 -10.53
N GLU A 540 19.87 22.18 -11.60
CA GLU A 540 20.36 23.55 -11.51
C GLU A 540 19.22 24.59 -11.56
N PHE A 541 19.21 25.50 -10.59
CA PHE A 541 18.27 26.60 -10.40
C PHE A 541 18.95 27.95 -10.66
N ASN A 542 18.97 28.36 -11.93
CA ASN A 542 19.58 29.64 -12.35
C ASN A 542 18.57 30.66 -12.89
N TYR A 543 17.28 30.35 -12.85
CA TYR A 543 16.24 31.25 -13.35
C TYR A 543 15.70 32.10 -12.21
N ILE A 544 16.02 33.40 -12.24
CA ILE A 544 15.40 34.41 -11.39
C ILE A 544 14.63 35.33 -12.32
N ASN A 545 13.30 35.29 -12.26
CA ASN A 545 12.47 36.27 -12.93
C ASN A 545 11.81 37.15 -11.87
N LEU A 546 12.39 38.33 -11.69
CA LEU A 546 11.95 39.33 -10.71
C LEU A 546 10.67 40.06 -11.16
N GLN A 547 10.27 39.94 -12.43
CA GLN A 547 9.07 40.57 -13.00
C GLN A 547 7.86 39.63 -12.90
N GLN A 548 7.71 38.96 -11.77
CA GLN A 548 6.60 38.06 -11.50
C GLN A 548 5.78 38.62 -10.34
N TYR A 549 4.54 39.01 -10.65
CA TYR A 549 3.58 39.47 -9.66
C TYR A 549 2.63 38.32 -9.32
N PRO A 550 2.12 38.22 -8.08
CA PRO A 550 1.03 37.31 -7.75
C PRO A 550 -0.15 37.69 -8.63
N ASP A 551 -0.56 36.79 -9.53
CA ASP A 551 -1.63 37.08 -10.47
C ASP A 551 -2.97 36.97 -9.75
N VAL A 552 -3.47 38.09 -9.21
CA VAL A 552 -4.74 38.13 -8.47
C VAL A 552 -5.94 37.98 -9.42
N ASN A 553 -5.73 38.17 -10.74
CA ASN A 553 -6.79 38.21 -11.75
C ASN A 553 -6.82 36.97 -12.68
N GLY A 554 -5.90 36.02 -12.52
CA GLY A 554 -5.83 34.77 -13.28
C GLY A 554 -6.75 33.66 -12.74
N GLN A 555 -7.98 33.99 -12.34
CA GLN A 555 -9.05 33.00 -12.17
C GLN A 555 -9.59 32.61 -13.55
N GLU A 556 -8.74 32.08 -14.43
CA GLU A 556 -9.22 31.42 -15.65
C GLU A 556 -9.50 29.95 -15.34
N GLU A 557 -10.68 29.53 -15.79
CA GLU A 557 -11.34 28.24 -15.62
C GLU A 557 -10.41 27.05 -15.97
N ALA A 558 -10.16 26.15 -15.01
CA ALA A 558 -9.69 24.79 -15.29
C ALA A 558 -9.89 23.88 -14.06
N ASP A 559 -10.89 23.00 -14.21
CA ASP A 559 -11.29 21.80 -13.45
C ASP A 559 -11.28 21.83 -11.91
N ASP A 560 -12.33 21.22 -11.35
CA ASP A 560 -12.47 20.91 -9.92
C ASP A 560 -11.13 20.42 -9.34
N PRO A 561 -10.82 20.73 -8.07
CA PRO A 561 -9.70 20.09 -7.40
C PRO A 561 -9.98 18.58 -7.41
N ALA A 562 -9.44 17.85 -8.38
CA ALA A 562 -9.18 16.45 -8.20
C ALA A 562 -8.40 16.36 -6.89
N ASP A 563 -8.94 15.63 -5.92
CA ASP A 563 -8.39 15.50 -4.58
C ASP A 563 -6.93 15.02 -4.68
N LEU A 564 -5.99 15.97 -4.76
CA LEU A 564 -4.55 15.72 -4.70
C LEU A 564 -4.15 15.02 -3.39
N THR A 565 -5.06 15.04 -2.41
CA THR A 565 -5.01 14.31 -1.15
C THR A 565 -5.02 12.79 -1.31
N ASP A 566 -5.42 12.25 -2.47
CA ASP A 566 -5.40 10.81 -2.75
C ASP A 566 -4.05 10.32 -3.34
N LEU A 567 -3.11 11.24 -3.62
CA LEU A 567 -1.78 10.88 -4.12
C LEU A 567 -0.90 10.30 -3.00
N ASN A 568 -0.49 9.07 -3.20
CA ASN A 568 0.34 8.32 -2.27
C ASN A 568 1.81 8.24 -2.76
N HIS A 569 2.68 7.65 -1.93
CA HIS A 569 4.10 7.50 -2.24
C HIS A 569 4.42 6.77 -3.56
N LEU A 570 3.51 5.94 -4.08
CA LEU A 570 3.70 5.22 -5.35
C LEU A 570 3.77 6.17 -6.55
N PHE A 571 3.21 7.38 -6.45
CA PHE A 571 3.36 8.42 -7.47
C PHE A 571 4.84 8.73 -7.75
N LEU A 572 5.66 8.75 -6.71
CA LEU A 572 7.09 9.09 -6.76
C LEU A 572 8.02 7.88 -6.65
N ARG A 573 7.53 6.74 -6.15
CA ARG A 573 8.33 5.52 -6.04
C ARG A 573 8.87 5.08 -7.40
N SER A 574 10.12 4.63 -7.44
CA SER A 574 10.73 4.04 -8.62
C SER A 574 10.09 2.68 -8.97
N ASP A 575 9.78 2.47 -10.25
CA ASP A 575 9.26 1.19 -10.76
C ASP A 575 10.41 0.21 -11.09
N TYR A 576 11.63 0.73 -11.31
CA TYR A 576 12.81 -0.04 -11.68
C TYR A 576 13.99 0.26 -10.73
N LEU A 577 14.67 -0.79 -10.27
CA LEU A 577 15.89 -0.68 -9.46
C LEU A 577 17.16 -1.01 -10.26
N GLN A 578 17.05 -1.95 -11.20
CA GLN A 578 18.15 -2.40 -12.06
C GLN A 578 17.73 -2.40 -13.52
N LEU A 579 18.68 -2.16 -14.43
CA LEU A 579 18.38 -2.06 -15.85
C LEU A 579 17.73 -3.33 -16.43
N VAL A 580 18.09 -4.50 -15.91
CA VAL A 580 17.51 -5.79 -16.31
C VAL A 580 15.99 -5.81 -16.15
N ASN A 581 15.44 -5.12 -15.13
CA ASN A 581 14.00 -5.06 -14.86
C ASN A 581 13.24 -4.23 -15.92
N ALA A 582 13.93 -3.33 -16.62
CA ALA A 582 13.33 -2.44 -17.61
C ALA A 582 13.70 -2.82 -19.06
N TYR A 583 14.71 -3.69 -19.22
CA TYR A 583 15.34 -3.98 -20.50
C TYR A 583 14.39 -4.68 -21.49
N ASP A 584 13.64 -5.69 -21.04
CA ASP A 584 12.80 -6.50 -21.92
C ASP A 584 11.63 -5.70 -22.52
N THR A 585 11.11 -4.71 -21.78
CA THR A 585 9.99 -3.88 -22.21
C THR A 585 10.44 -2.69 -23.08
N ASN A 586 11.63 -2.13 -22.82
CA ASN A 586 12.09 -0.87 -23.44
C ASN A 586 13.44 -0.98 -24.18
N LYS A 587 13.72 -2.16 -24.75
CA LYS A 587 15.03 -2.53 -25.30
C LYS A 587 15.61 -1.50 -26.28
N GLU A 588 14.80 -1.04 -27.23
CA GLU A 588 15.25 -0.11 -28.27
C GLU A 588 15.69 1.24 -27.69
N LEU A 589 14.90 1.82 -26.79
CA LEU A 589 15.20 3.09 -26.12
C LEU A 589 16.45 2.98 -25.25
N VAL A 590 16.60 1.88 -24.52
CA VAL A 590 17.78 1.63 -23.66
C VAL A 590 19.05 1.52 -24.51
N VAL A 591 19.01 0.77 -25.61
CA VAL A 591 20.16 0.62 -26.51
C VAL A 591 20.54 1.97 -27.11
N ARG A 592 19.58 2.71 -27.68
CA ARG A 592 19.81 4.04 -28.27
C ARG A 592 20.38 5.04 -27.26
N THR A 593 19.83 5.08 -26.05
CA THR A 593 20.32 5.95 -24.96
C THR A 593 21.73 5.56 -24.53
N THR A 594 21.99 4.26 -24.40
CA THR A 594 23.31 3.75 -24.02
C THR A 594 24.37 4.07 -25.08
N GLU A 595 24.07 3.92 -26.37
CA GLU A 595 24.99 4.28 -27.45
C GLU A 595 25.36 5.76 -27.43
N ARG A 596 24.40 6.65 -27.16
CA ARG A 596 24.68 8.09 -26.97
C ARG A 596 25.61 8.32 -25.78
N LEU A 597 25.36 7.64 -24.66
CA LEU A 597 26.21 7.73 -23.46
C LEU A 597 27.61 7.17 -23.69
N VAL A 598 27.78 6.10 -24.45
CA VAL A 598 29.11 5.55 -24.79
C VAL A 598 29.94 6.59 -25.54
N LYS A 599 29.36 7.27 -26.53
CA LYS A 599 30.04 8.35 -27.27
C LYS A 599 30.51 9.48 -26.35
N ILE A 600 29.67 9.87 -25.39
CA ILE A 600 30.02 10.90 -24.39
C ILE A 600 31.08 10.38 -23.42
N ASN A 601 30.95 9.13 -22.98
CA ASN A 601 31.89 8.52 -22.05
C ASN A 601 33.31 8.49 -22.63
N THR A 602 33.47 8.15 -23.91
CA THR A 602 34.76 8.22 -24.63
C THR A 602 35.40 9.62 -24.56
N LEU A 603 34.60 10.69 -24.58
CA LEU A 603 35.10 12.06 -24.43
C LEU A 603 35.53 12.36 -22.99
N LEU A 604 34.82 11.82 -22.00
CA LEU A 604 35.09 12.05 -20.58
C LEU A 604 36.30 11.29 -20.04
N GLU A 605 36.81 10.29 -20.77
CA GLU A 605 37.97 9.48 -20.36
C GLU A 605 39.24 10.34 -20.22
N ASP A 606 39.41 11.32 -21.10
CA ASP A 606 40.54 12.26 -21.12
C ASP A 606 40.69 13.06 -19.81
N ILE A 607 39.62 13.19 -19.03
CA ILE A 607 39.59 13.92 -17.75
C ILE A 607 39.28 12.99 -16.57
N HIS A 608 39.34 11.67 -16.76
CA HIS A 608 38.98 10.65 -15.78
C HIS A 608 37.57 10.83 -15.19
N ALA A 609 36.63 11.39 -15.95
CA ALA A 609 35.25 11.64 -15.53
C ALA A 609 34.26 10.56 -16.02
N HIS A 610 34.76 9.34 -16.28
CA HIS A 610 34.00 8.20 -16.80
C HIS A 610 32.64 8.00 -16.12
N VAL A 611 31.65 7.60 -16.91
CA VAL A 611 30.28 7.31 -16.48
C VAL A 611 30.20 5.85 -16.04
N GLY A 612 29.83 5.62 -14.78
CA GLY A 612 29.60 4.27 -14.25
C GLY A 612 28.21 3.73 -14.61
N PHE A 613 28.00 2.42 -14.38
CA PHE A 613 26.72 1.75 -14.64
C PHE A 613 25.53 2.40 -13.94
N ARG A 614 25.71 2.92 -12.71
CA ARG A 614 24.65 3.59 -11.94
C ARG A 614 24.13 4.84 -12.60
N VAL A 615 25.01 5.60 -13.25
CA VAL A 615 24.62 6.82 -13.96
C VAL A 615 23.91 6.46 -15.25
N ARG A 616 24.41 5.46 -15.99
CA ARG A 616 23.70 4.91 -17.16
C ARG A 616 22.28 4.48 -16.79
N ASP A 617 22.13 3.69 -15.73
CA ASP A 617 20.83 3.14 -15.33
C ASP A 617 19.86 4.26 -14.92
N ALA A 618 20.32 5.25 -14.16
CA ALA A 618 19.52 6.42 -13.80
C ALA A 618 19.03 7.20 -15.05
N ILE A 619 19.92 7.44 -16.02
CA ILE A 619 19.57 8.11 -17.27
C ILE A 619 18.56 7.27 -18.05
N CYS A 620 18.77 5.95 -18.16
CA CYS A 620 17.82 5.06 -18.83
C CYS A 620 16.44 5.07 -18.16
N PHE A 621 16.36 4.99 -16.82
CA PHE A 621 15.09 5.05 -16.11
C PHE A 621 14.37 6.38 -16.34
N TYR A 622 15.09 7.50 -16.27
CA TYR A 622 14.54 8.81 -16.58
C TYR A 622 13.95 8.85 -17.99
N MET A 623 14.69 8.37 -18.99
CA MET A 623 14.24 8.33 -20.39
C MET A 623 13.02 7.43 -20.58
N ILE A 624 12.97 6.28 -19.88
CA ILE A 624 11.82 5.35 -19.92
C ILE A 624 10.58 6.00 -19.31
N TYR A 625 10.69 6.65 -18.16
CA TYR A 625 9.55 7.35 -17.55
C TYR A 625 9.07 8.50 -18.43
N ASN A 626 9.99 9.25 -19.04
CA ASN A 626 9.60 10.29 -20.00
C ASN A 626 8.87 9.71 -21.22
N ASP A 627 9.35 8.60 -21.78
CA ASP A 627 8.69 7.96 -22.92
C ASP A 627 7.32 7.37 -22.56
N ARG A 628 7.18 6.83 -21.35
CA ARG A 628 5.92 6.28 -20.82
C ARG A 628 4.87 7.36 -20.55
N PHE A 629 5.27 8.47 -19.92
CA PHE A 629 4.34 9.55 -19.52
C PHE A 629 4.23 10.68 -20.55
N LYS A 630 5.07 10.68 -21.59
CA LYS A 630 5.12 11.68 -22.68
C LYS A 630 5.16 13.13 -22.18
N LEU A 631 6.00 13.39 -21.18
CA LEU A 631 6.10 14.72 -20.54
C LEU A 631 6.92 15.72 -21.37
N MET A 632 7.97 15.25 -22.04
CA MET A 632 8.87 16.05 -22.88
C MET A 632 9.30 15.26 -24.13
N SER A 633 9.85 15.95 -25.13
CA SER A 633 10.48 15.26 -26.25
C SER A 633 11.73 14.48 -25.79
N GLU A 634 12.10 13.44 -26.53
CA GLU A 634 13.29 12.63 -26.20
C GLU A 634 14.58 13.48 -26.17
N GLU A 635 14.72 14.45 -27.07
CA GLU A 635 15.94 15.27 -27.13
C GLU A 635 16.00 16.26 -25.97
N GLU A 636 14.87 16.83 -25.53
CA GLU A 636 14.80 17.68 -24.33
C GLU A 636 15.06 16.88 -23.06
N ALA A 637 14.46 15.69 -22.93
CA ALA A 637 14.68 14.79 -21.82
C ALA A 637 16.18 14.39 -21.71
N PHE A 638 16.81 14.10 -22.85
CA PHE A 638 18.24 13.79 -22.88
C PHE A 638 19.11 15.02 -22.59
N ASP A 639 18.74 16.22 -23.04
CA ASP A 639 19.41 17.48 -22.69
C ASP A 639 19.45 17.69 -21.17
N TRP A 640 18.31 17.50 -20.50
CA TRP A 640 18.27 17.52 -19.04
C TRP A 640 19.20 16.49 -18.42
N GLN A 641 19.23 15.25 -18.92
CA GLN A 641 20.14 14.25 -18.37
C GLN A 641 21.64 14.59 -18.57
N LEU A 642 22.00 15.24 -19.68
CA LEU A 642 23.35 15.77 -19.85
C LEU A 642 23.67 16.83 -18.78
N LEU A 643 22.76 17.77 -18.57
CA LEU A 643 22.91 18.82 -17.56
C LEU A 643 22.98 18.26 -16.13
N GLN A 644 22.16 17.26 -15.80
CA GLN A 644 21.96 16.77 -14.43
C GLN A 644 22.93 15.66 -14.00
N LYS A 645 23.50 14.90 -14.95
CA LYS A 645 24.35 13.72 -14.66
C LYS A 645 25.74 13.79 -15.23
N ILE A 646 25.93 14.47 -16.36
CA ILE A 646 27.19 14.48 -17.09
C ILE A 646 28.00 15.73 -16.73
N LEU A 647 27.44 16.91 -16.95
CA LEU A 647 28.12 18.19 -16.69
C LEU A 647 28.58 18.41 -15.23
N PRO A 648 27.88 17.96 -14.18
CA PRO A 648 28.31 18.15 -12.79
C PRO A 648 29.61 17.45 -12.43
N ARG A 649 30.05 16.50 -13.27
CA ARG A 649 31.31 15.76 -13.11
C ARG A 649 32.52 16.52 -13.66
N ILE A 650 32.28 17.57 -14.46
CA ILE A 650 33.33 18.29 -15.19
C ILE A 650 33.81 19.46 -14.35
N GLN A 651 35.06 19.40 -13.92
CA GLN A 651 35.75 20.48 -13.22
C GLN A 651 37.26 20.42 -13.48
N GLY A 652 37.92 21.57 -13.47
CA GLY A 652 39.37 21.66 -13.61
C GLY A 652 39.85 22.88 -14.41
N SER A 653 41.17 22.99 -14.53
CA SER A 653 41.88 24.06 -15.24
C SER A 653 42.71 23.56 -16.43
N HIS A 654 42.72 22.25 -16.68
CA HIS A 654 43.59 21.64 -17.69
C HIS A 654 43.06 21.81 -19.12
N SER A 655 43.97 21.82 -20.11
CA SER A 655 43.62 21.89 -21.53
C SER A 655 42.78 20.71 -22.03
N SER A 656 42.88 19.55 -21.37
CA SER A 656 41.99 18.41 -21.60
C SER A 656 40.54 18.75 -21.29
N VAL A 657 40.25 19.50 -20.22
CA VAL A 657 38.90 19.97 -19.87
C VAL A 657 38.34 20.86 -20.98
N ARG A 658 39.15 21.78 -21.51
CA ARG A 658 38.74 22.62 -22.65
C ARG A 658 38.33 21.77 -23.86
N ARG A 659 39.15 20.78 -24.23
CA ARG A 659 38.86 19.87 -25.35
C ARG A 659 37.53 19.12 -25.14
N VAL A 660 37.30 18.60 -23.94
CA VAL A 660 36.06 17.90 -23.57
C VAL A 660 34.86 18.85 -23.70
N LEU A 661 34.93 20.05 -23.15
CA LEU A 661 33.87 21.05 -23.24
C LEU A 661 33.54 21.42 -24.68
N LEU A 662 34.55 21.60 -25.55
CA LEU A 662 34.34 21.89 -26.97
C LEU A 662 33.68 20.71 -27.71
N ASN A 663 34.09 19.48 -27.43
CA ASN A 663 33.47 18.29 -28.03
C ASN A 663 32.02 18.10 -27.57
N LEU A 664 31.73 18.33 -26.28
CA LEU A 664 30.36 18.31 -25.76
C LEU A 664 29.53 19.44 -26.36
N MET A 665 30.09 20.64 -26.52
CA MET A 665 29.43 21.78 -27.16
C MET A 665 29.06 21.47 -28.61
N LYS A 666 29.97 20.83 -29.36
CA LYS A 666 29.69 20.35 -30.72
C LYS A 666 28.51 19.36 -30.75
N GLY A 667 28.46 18.44 -29.79
CA GLY A 667 27.34 17.50 -29.63
C GLY A 667 26.02 18.18 -29.24
N ALA A 668 26.08 19.19 -28.37
CA ALA A 668 24.91 19.94 -27.90
C ALA A 668 24.33 20.87 -28.97
N LEU A 669 25.17 21.48 -29.80
CA LEU A 669 24.72 22.34 -30.89
C LEU A 669 24.11 21.56 -32.05
N GLY A 670 24.65 20.37 -32.35
CA GLY A 670 24.20 19.57 -33.49
C GLY A 670 24.52 20.22 -34.84
N THR A 671 24.15 19.55 -35.94
CA THR A 671 24.44 20.00 -37.32
C THR A 671 23.53 21.14 -37.80
N GLY A 672 22.43 21.42 -37.10
CA GLY A 672 21.40 22.40 -37.51
C GLY A 672 21.55 23.82 -36.92
N SER A 673 22.53 24.06 -36.03
CA SER A 673 22.65 25.33 -35.29
C SER A 673 23.30 26.49 -36.06
N GLY A 674 23.86 26.23 -37.25
CA GLY A 674 24.65 27.21 -38.01
C GLY A 674 25.99 27.60 -37.34
N VAL A 675 26.36 26.97 -36.22
CA VAL A 675 27.62 27.21 -35.50
C VAL A 675 28.55 26.02 -35.65
N THR A 676 29.67 26.21 -36.36
CA THR A 676 30.70 25.17 -36.53
C THR A 676 31.74 25.25 -35.44
N VAL A 677 31.80 24.22 -34.59
CA VAL A 677 32.88 24.07 -33.60
C VAL A 677 34.11 23.47 -34.28
N ASP A 678 35.08 24.33 -34.61
CA ASP A 678 36.41 23.94 -35.08
C ASP A 678 37.35 23.77 -33.88
N LEU A 679 37.72 22.53 -33.54
CA LEU A 679 38.57 22.26 -32.37
C LEU A 679 39.91 22.99 -32.43
N SER A 680 40.50 23.16 -33.61
CA SER A 680 41.83 23.77 -33.74
C SER A 680 41.79 25.25 -33.36
N LYS A 681 40.82 25.99 -33.89
CA LYS A 681 40.64 27.43 -33.63
C LYS A 681 40.13 27.72 -32.23
N HIS A 682 39.16 26.94 -31.75
CA HIS A 682 38.52 27.19 -30.46
C HIS A 682 39.30 26.64 -29.27
N MET A 683 40.37 25.88 -29.50
CA MET A 683 41.34 25.58 -28.45
C MET A 683 42.18 26.81 -28.06
N ASP A 684 42.44 27.70 -29.03
CA ASP A 684 43.16 28.96 -28.84
C ASP A 684 42.23 30.09 -28.35
N ASP A 685 41.04 30.22 -28.95
CA ASP A 685 40.02 31.21 -28.56
C ASP A 685 38.58 30.68 -28.75
N ALA A 686 37.89 30.41 -27.65
CA ALA A 686 36.50 29.98 -27.61
C ALA A 686 35.51 31.14 -27.43
N SER A 687 35.96 32.39 -27.35
CA SER A 687 35.11 33.60 -27.27
C SER A 687 33.95 33.63 -28.26
N PRO A 688 34.13 33.24 -29.54
CA PRO A 688 33.05 33.25 -30.52
C PRO A 688 31.88 32.31 -30.18
N LEU A 689 32.14 31.28 -29.34
CA LEU A 689 31.11 30.34 -28.92
C LEU A 689 30.26 30.96 -27.81
N TYR A 690 30.83 31.49 -26.72
CA TYR A 690 30.03 31.97 -25.60
C TYR A 690 29.57 33.42 -25.71
N MET A 691 30.22 34.28 -26.51
CA MET A 691 29.78 35.66 -26.72
C MET A 691 28.39 35.75 -27.37
N LYS A 692 27.97 34.72 -28.12
CA LYS A 692 26.62 34.62 -28.68
C LYS A 692 25.53 34.39 -27.62
N TRP A 693 25.93 33.94 -26.43
CA TRP A 693 25.06 33.81 -25.25
C TRP A 693 25.18 35.00 -24.29
N ALA A 694 26.05 35.99 -24.58
CA ALA A 694 26.19 37.20 -23.79
C ALA A 694 25.12 38.25 -24.17
N ALA A 695 24.58 38.92 -23.14
CA ALA A 695 23.51 39.92 -23.12
C ALA A 695 22.98 40.46 -24.47
N GLY A 696 21.78 40.02 -24.86
CA GLY A 696 20.93 40.69 -25.85
C GLY A 696 20.72 39.95 -27.18
N GLN A 697 21.41 38.83 -27.42
CA GLN A 697 21.21 38.00 -28.62
C GLN A 697 20.35 36.76 -28.30
N THR A 698 19.46 36.39 -29.23
CA THR A 698 18.70 35.15 -29.14
C THR A 698 19.68 33.97 -29.19
N PRO A 699 19.62 33.02 -28.24
CA PRO A 699 20.48 31.84 -28.28
C PRO A 699 20.32 31.10 -29.62
N PRO A 700 21.39 30.57 -30.20
CA PRO A 700 21.29 29.80 -31.44
C PRO A 700 20.42 28.56 -31.22
N THR A 701 19.67 28.16 -32.24
CA THR A 701 18.88 26.91 -32.24
C THR A 701 19.81 25.72 -32.07
N ALA A 702 19.90 25.20 -30.84
CA ALA A 702 20.76 24.07 -30.49
C ALA A 702 19.93 22.79 -30.36
N LYS A 703 20.57 21.65 -30.64
CA LYS A 703 19.96 20.33 -30.40
C LYS A 703 19.65 20.10 -28.91
N HIS A 704 20.54 20.57 -28.03
CA HIS A 704 20.43 20.51 -26.57
C HIS A 704 20.67 21.92 -25.98
N PRO A 705 19.63 22.79 -25.95
CA PRO A 705 19.77 24.19 -25.57
C PRO A 705 20.28 24.45 -24.15
N GLN A 706 19.83 23.66 -23.16
CA GLN A 706 20.19 23.87 -21.76
C GLN A 706 21.65 23.49 -21.50
N SER A 707 22.07 22.34 -22.00
CA SER A 707 23.47 21.90 -21.94
C SER A 707 24.38 22.84 -22.71
N ALA A 708 23.99 23.30 -23.90
CA ALA A 708 24.78 24.26 -24.69
C ALA A 708 25.01 25.57 -23.93
N ARG A 709 23.97 26.13 -23.30
CA ARG A 709 24.08 27.33 -22.47
C ARG A 709 25.05 27.13 -21.30
N LYS A 710 24.95 26.03 -20.56
CA LYS A 710 25.86 25.75 -19.43
C LYS A 710 27.30 25.51 -19.90
N LEU A 711 27.49 24.81 -21.02
CA LEU A 711 28.80 24.60 -21.64
C LEU A 711 29.44 25.92 -22.09
N ALA A 712 28.68 26.84 -22.69
CA ALA A 712 29.15 28.19 -23.02
C ALA A 712 29.68 28.92 -21.79
N PHE A 713 28.91 28.88 -20.70
CA PHE A 713 29.29 29.50 -19.43
C PHE A 713 30.58 28.89 -18.85
N MET A 714 30.69 27.56 -18.84
CA MET A 714 31.89 26.86 -18.36
C MET A 714 33.13 27.15 -19.22
N LEU A 715 32.97 27.25 -20.55
CA LEU A 715 34.05 27.64 -21.45
C LEU A 715 34.53 29.06 -21.20
N ARG A 716 33.60 30.01 -21.01
CA ARG A 716 33.91 31.40 -20.67
C ARG A 716 34.75 31.49 -19.40
N ARG A 717 34.34 30.82 -18.33
CA ARG A 717 35.09 30.81 -17.06
C ARG A 717 36.46 30.17 -17.19
N LEU A 718 36.57 29.08 -17.97
CA LEU A 718 37.87 28.46 -18.20
C LEU A 718 38.85 29.40 -18.92
N GLU A 719 38.37 30.34 -19.73
CA GLU A 719 39.20 31.37 -20.37
C GLU A 719 39.45 32.59 -19.49
N GLU A 720 38.44 33.10 -18.80
CA GLU A 720 38.54 34.30 -17.95
C GLU A 720 39.26 34.01 -16.62
N ASP A 721 38.87 32.94 -15.92
CA ASP A 721 39.33 32.60 -14.57
C ASP A 721 40.43 31.51 -14.56
N GLY A 722 40.68 30.86 -15.70
CA GLY A 722 41.63 29.74 -15.81
C GLY A 722 41.16 28.44 -15.13
N PHE A 723 39.94 28.42 -14.58
CA PHE A 723 39.32 27.26 -13.94
C PHE A 723 37.82 27.25 -14.23
N THR A 724 37.25 26.06 -14.41
CA THR A 724 35.80 25.90 -14.54
C THR A 724 35.29 24.77 -13.67
N SER A 725 34.09 24.94 -13.14
CA SER A 725 33.32 23.91 -12.47
C SER A 725 31.85 24.13 -12.73
N TYR A 726 31.09 23.05 -12.84
CA TYR A 726 29.63 23.13 -12.89
C TYR A 726 29.04 23.84 -11.66
N TRP A 727 29.69 23.70 -10.51
CA TRP A 727 29.24 24.18 -9.20
C TRP A 727 29.55 25.64 -8.91
N LEU A 728 30.22 26.33 -9.84
CA LEU A 728 30.51 27.75 -9.73
C LEU A 728 29.50 28.52 -10.58
N SER A 729 28.80 29.48 -9.97
CA SER A 729 27.90 30.43 -10.64
C SER A 729 28.55 31.75 -10.98
#